data_AF-A0A0Q9KLW5-F1
#
_entry.id   AF-A0A0Q9KLW5-F1
#
_cell.length_a   1.000
_cell.length_b   1.000
_cell.length_c   1.000
_cell.angle_alpha   90.00
_cell.angle_beta   90.00
_cell.angle_gamma   90.00
#
_symmetry.space_group_name_H-M   'P 1'
#
loop_
_entity.id
_entity.type
_entity.pdbx_description
1 polymer ?
#
loop_
_entity_poly.entity_id
_entity_poly.type
_entity_poly.pdbx_seq_one_letter_code
_entity_poly.pdbx_strand_id
1 'polypeptide(L)'
;MITDEPLESVGSIKVKLGVLVGASVVVAALFATIGDRAGMPLWLTLPVTVAVALAVTQWLARGMTAPLREMTHAASRMAAGDYGQRVSTASTDEVGQLARAFNAMSSDLADADHQRRQLIATVSHELRTPLTAQRALLENLVDGVVQPDDAALRGALTQSERLSDLVGDLLDLSRIDAGVAPLRLEEVGVAQLLRGAVAEAELGSRTVHFVCRVLPEDLTVTADPARLAQLVANLLDNAARHSPPNGEIALVATALDDDSWSLEVTDDGPGIPADQAANVFSRFGTGDDSSGGTGLGLAIASWVCELHGGSIQVLPTPTGGRGARLRAVLPRHTTTLARSATVPSTQPTTEVTMTTTPARPPAVPQPPTGAATSAAPDRAGPPPFTDQVFGRFWPESGLGPQPQLLIGALLLGLFASITLPERRIGLAVGLVALLAAALMLWASKERRSPWAITCIAVGIGLTAMTVLRATEWIAVLSLMLAALLLAATVTRARSFVSIPLSAASWVLSGLRGLPLLGRTLTATSRMPLMWPVLRTAAIAAVGLVLFGGLFASGDAIFGSWAQSLVPDLRWDSIIARIFVFVFVAGVALAGAYLALNPPPIADLDVPRGAPVRHRWEWLVPLGVVIALFVAFLVAQATAMWGGHEYLRKTTGLSYAEYVHQGFGQLTTATFLTLVVVGIATRKAPQQTASDRLVLRAALVGLCVLTLAVVASALYRMSLYQEAYGYTVLRVFVDGFELWLGLLIVLMMVAIVRLKGTWVPRAALLSGAVFFLAFGLMNPDGWVAQRNIDRFQQTGKLDTYYLAGLGVDATPAIVAGLDEKQAACVVTWHMEKSSDRSDGVLEWNLGRARAFDATQGKDLTADPAFCRQFGDGFVPTGSGSEIFD
;
A
#
# COMPACT_ATOMS: atom_id res chain seq x y z
N MET A 1 -34.87 -3.34 -9.79
CA MET A 1 -33.93 -2.56 -8.96
C MET A 1 -33.06 -3.55 -8.21
N ILE A 2 -31.90 -3.89 -8.77
CA ILE A 2 -30.85 -4.66 -8.08
C ILE A 2 -30.02 -3.57 -7.39
N THR A 3 -30.00 -3.53 -6.07
CA THR A 3 -29.14 -2.60 -5.32
C THR A 3 -27.69 -2.91 -5.67
N ASP A 4 -26.94 -1.91 -6.12
CA ASP A 4 -25.54 -2.06 -6.61
C ASP A 4 -24.52 -2.40 -5.49
N GLU A 5 -24.98 -2.59 -4.25
CA GLU A 5 -24.13 -2.86 -3.09
C GLU A 5 -24.54 -4.16 -2.37
N PRO A 6 -23.87 -5.30 -2.63
CA PRO A 6 -24.32 -6.63 -2.20
C PRO A 6 -24.23 -6.89 -0.68
N LEU A 7 -23.69 -5.94 0.10
CA LEU A 7 -23.44 -6.08 1.55
C LEU A 7 -24.04 -4.93 2.37
N GLU A 8 -24.95 -4.14 1.80
CA GLU A 8 -25.50 -2.96 2.45
C GLU A 8 -26.23 -3.27 3.77
N SER A 9 -26.87 -4.45 3.87
CA SER A 9 -27.63 -4.91 5.04
C SER A 9 -26.80 -5.43 6.21
N VAL A 10 -25.48 -5.59 6.04
CA VAL A 10 -24.61 -6.17 7.07
C VAL A 10 -24.13 -5.07 8.03
N GLY A 11 -24.53 -5.14 9.29
CA GLY A 11 -24.28 -4.09 10.30
C GLY A 11 -22.87 -4.04 10.91
N SER A 12 -21.91 -4.85 10.46
CA SER A 12 -20.51 -4.72 10.90
C SER A 12 -19.50 -4.95 9.78
N ILE A 13 -18.51 -4.07 9.71
CA ILE A 13 -17.42 -4.12 8.74
C ILE A 13 -16.57 -5.39 8.90
N LYS A 14 -16.43 -5.91 10.13
CA LYS A 14 -15.73 -7.18 10.38
C LYS A 14 -16.46 -8.36 9.77
N VAL A 15 -17.80 -8.35 9.82
CA VAL A 15 -18.64 -9.39 9.22
C VAL A 15 -18.58 -9.30 7.70
N LYS A 16 -18.63 -8.09 7.12
CA LYS A 16 -18.43 -7.90 5.67
C LYS A 16 -17.07 -8.44 5.20
N LEU A 17 -16.00 -8.18 5.96
CA LEU A 17 -14.66 -8.70 5.66
C LEU A 17 -14.61 -10.24 5.77
N GLY A 18 -15.29 -10.81 6.76
CA GLY A 18 -15.43 -12.26 6.91
C GLY A 18 -16.19 -12.91 5.76
N VAL A 19 -17.32 -12.32 5.33
CA VAL A 19 -18.11 -12.78 4.17
C VAL A 19 -17.31 -12.67 2.88
N LEU A 20 -16.55 -11.59 2.70
CA LEU A 20 -15.64 -11.41 1.57
C LEU A 20 -14.61 -12.54 1.48
N VAL A 21 -13.89 -12.82 2.57
CA VAL A 21 -12.88 -13.88 2.62
C VAL A 21 -13.53 -15.25 2.42
N GLY A 22 -14.64 -15.53 3.12
CA GLY A 22 -15.37 -16.79 3.00
C GLY A 22 -15.87 -17.06 1.58
N ALA A 23 -16.53 -16.09 0.94
CA ALA A 23 -17.00 -16.19 -0.44
C ALA A 23 -15.84 -16.42 -1.42
N SER A 24 -14.71 -15.73 -1.23
CA SER A 24 -13.53 -15.87 -2.08
C SER A 24 -12.91 -17.27 -1.98
N VAL A 25 -12.82 -17.81 -0.76
CA VAL A 25 -12.33 -19.19 -0.52
C VAL A 25 -13.28 -20.22 -1.11
N VAL A 26 -14.60 -20.07 -0.93
CA VAL A 26 -15.61 -20.98 -1.48
C VAL A 26 -15.57 -20.97 -3.01
N VAL A 27 -15.49 -19.80 -3.63
CA VAL A 27 -15.34 -19.66 -5.09
C VAL A 27 -14.04 -20.31 -5.56
N ALA A 28 -12.92 -20.07 -4.87
CA ALA A 28 -11.65 -20.70 -5.22
C ALA A 28 -11.72 -22.24 -5.14
N ALA A 29 -12.27 -22.78 -4.06
CA ALA A 29 -12.45 -24.22 -3.88
C ALA A 29 -13.40 -24.82 -4.93
N LEU A 30 -14.49 -24.12 -5.26
CA LEU A 30 -15.45 -24.57 -6.27
C LEU A 30 -14.80 -24.65 -7.66
N PHE A 31 -14.06 -23.61 -8.08
CA PHE A 31 -13.41 -23.62 -9.39
C PHE A 31 -12.24 -24.62 -9.45
N ALA A 32 -11.50 -24.79 -8.36
CA ALA A 32 -10.47 -25.83 -8.27
C ALA A 32 -11.09 -27.25 -8.38
N THR A 33 -12.17 -27.53 -7.66
CA THR A 33 -12.85 -28.84 -7.70
C THR A 33 -13.57 -29.11 -9.02
N ILE A 34 -14.18 -28.09 -9.64
CA ILE A 34 -14.77 -28.21 -10.97
C ILE A 34 -13.70 -28.56 -12.00
N GLY A 35 -12.56 -27.88 -11.96
CA GLY A 35 -11.52 -28.12 -12.93
C GLY A 35 -10.80 -29.45 -12.74
N ASP A 36 -10.63 -29.91 -11.49
CA ASP A 36 -10.15 -31.26 -11.20
C ASP A 36 -11.11 -32.33 -11.77
N ARG A 37 -12.43 -32.20 -11.51
CA ARG A 37 -13.45 -33.13 -12.05
C ARG A 37 -13.62 -33.07 -13.56
N ALA A 38 -13.35 -31.91 -14.17
CA ALA A 38 -13.38 -31.75 -15.62
C ALA A 38 -12.11 -32.28 -16.32
N GLY A 39 -11.15 -32.82 -15.57
CA GLY A 39 -9.86 -33.26 -16.12
C GLY A 39 -9.01 -32.11 -16.68
N MET A 40 -9.27 -30.88 -16.21
CA MET A 40 -8.55 -29.71 -16.69
C MET A 40 -7.16 -29.68 -16.05
N PRO A 41 -6.10 -29.44 -16.84
CA PRO A 41 -4.74 -29.49 -16.33
C PRO A 41 -4.48 -28.34 -15.34
N LEU A 42 -3.69 -28.61 -14.29
CA LEU A 42 -3.45 -27.75 -13.14
C LEU A 42 -3.04 -26.30 -13.51
N TRP A 43 -2.26 -26.14 -14.58
CA TRP A 43 -1.76 -24.85 -15.04
C TRP A 43 -2.85 -23.92 -15.60
N LEU A 44 -4.02 -24.45 -15.96
CA LEU A 44 -5.18 -23.68 -16.44
C LEU A 44 -6.21 -23.46 -15.33
N THR A 45 -6.41 -24.44 -14.47
CA THR A 45 -7.31 -24.35 -13.30
C THR A 45 -6.87 -23.26 -12.34
N LEU A 46 -5.58 -23.23 -11.99
CA LEU A 46 -5.07 -22.36 -10.94
C LEU A 46 -5.26 -20.86 -11.29
N PRO A 47 -4.90 -20.38 -12.49
CA PRO A 47 -5.07 -18.97 -12.86
C PRO A 47 -6.54 -18.56 -13.03
N VAL A 48 -7.38 -19.43 -13.59
CA VAL A 48 -8.83 -19.16 -13.72
C VAL A 48 -9.48 -19.04 -12.35
N THR A 49 -9.15 -19.95 -11.44
CA THR A 49 -9.62 -19.94 -10.05
C THR A 49 -9.23 -18.64 -9.35
N VAL A 50 -7.97 -18.22 -9.48
CA VAL A 50 -7.47 -16.96 -8.92
C VAL A 50 -8.18 -15.75 -9.53
N ALA A 51 -8.36 -15.72 -10.86
CA ALA A 51 -9.01 -14.62 -11.56
C ALA A 51 -10.48 -14.45 -11.12
N VAL A 52 -11.22 -15.55 -11.01
CA VAL A 52 -12.63 -15.51 -10.56
C VAL A 52 -12.70 -15.11 -9.09
N ALA A 53 -11.83 -15.67 -8.23
CA ALA A 53 -11.77 -15.27 -6.82
C ALA A 53 -11.49 -13.77 -6.66
N LEU A 54 -10.54 -13.21 -7.42
CA LEU A 54 -10.26 -11.77 -7.43
C LEU A 54 -11.43 -10.94 -7.95
N ALA A 55 -12.11 -11.38 -9.02
CA ALA A 55 -13.26 -10.67 -9.56
C ALA A 55 -14.42 -10.60 -8.55
N VAL A 56 -14.71 -11.72 -7.87
CA VAL A 56 -15.72 -11.79 -6.80
C VAL A 56 -15.30 -10.93 -5.62
N THR A 57 -14.03 -11.00 -5.19
CA THR A 57 -13.48 -10.15 -4.13
C THR A 57 -13.70 -8.68 -4.46
N GLN A 58 -13.34 -8.26 -5.66
CA GLN A 58 -13.45 -6.85 -6.07
C GLN A 58 -14.90 -6.40 -6.19
N TRP A 59 -15.80 -7.28 -6.64
CA TRP A 59 -17.24 -6.98 -6.70
C TRP A 59 -17.82 -6.78 -5.29
N LEU A 60 -17.51 -7.65 -4.32
CA LEU A 60 -17.96 -7.51 -2.93
C LEU A 60 -17.32 -6.30 -2.23
N ALA A 61 -16.04 -6.02 -2.48
CA ALA A 61 -15.30 -4.95 -1.80
C ALA A 61 -15.72 -3.53 -2.24
N ARG A 62 -16.36 -3.38 -3.41
CA ARG A 62 -16.85 -2.07 -3.91
C ARG A 62 -17.82 -1.41 -2.92
N GLY A 63 -18.78 -2.17 -2.37
CA GLY A 63 -19.76 -1.65 -1.41
C GLY A 63 -19.19 -1.25 -0.05
N MET A 64 -17.96 -1.63 0.28
CA MET A 64 -17.27 -1.19 1.50
C MET A 64 -16.39 0.04 1.29
N THR A 65 -15.82 0.19 0.10
CA THR A 65 -14.79 1.19 -0.19
C THR A 65 -15.34 2.48 -0.78
N ALA A 66 -16.47 2.43 -1.48
CA ALA A 66 -17.10 3.60 -2.08
C ALA A 66 -17.48 4.69 -1.06
N PRO A 67 -18.15 4.38 0.08
CA PRO A 67 -18.54 5.41 1.05
C PRO A 67 -17.34 6.11 1.70
N LEU A 68 -16.27 5.37 1.99
CA LEU A 68 -15.05 5.95 2.58
C LEU A 68 -14.36 6.93 1.62
N ARG A 69 -14.40 6.65 0.31
CA ARG A 69 -13.84 7.56 -0.70
C ARG A 69 -14.69 8.82 -0.84
N GLU A 70 -16.02 8.69 -0.76
CA GLU A 70 -16.94 9.83 -0.73
C GLU A 70 -16.67 10.73 0.48
N MET A 71 -16.50 10.15 1.68
CA MET A 71 -16.13 10.89 2.89
C MET A 71 -14.80 11.63 2.75
N THR A 72 -13.79 10.99 2.17
CA THR A 72 -12.47 11.61 1.95
C THR A 72 -12.58 12.83 1.03
N HIS A 73 -13.36 12.71 -0.05
CA HIS A 73 -13.63 13.83 -0.93
C HIS A 73 -14.41 14.94 -0.22
N ALA A 74 -15.46 14.62 0.53
CA ALA A 74 -16.23 15.61 1.28
C ALA A 74 -15.37 16.37 2.30
N ALA A 75 -14.50 15.68 3.05
CA ALA A 75 -13.58 16.30 3.98
C ALA A 75 -12.58 17.25 3.28
N SER A 76 -12.06 16.87 2.10
CA SER A 76 -11.15 17.74 1.34
C SER A 76 -11.80 19.04 0.85
N ARG A 77 -13.09 19.00 0.52
CA ARG A 77 -13.84 20.20 0.10
C ARG A 77 -14.28 21.05 1.28
N MET A 78 -14.61 20.41 2.41
CA MET A 78 -14.84 21.09 3.67
C MET A 78 -13.62 21.92 4.10
N ALA A 79 -12.40 21.38 3.92
CA ALA A 79 -11.15 22.11 4.15
C ALA A 79 -10.97 23.33 3.23
N ALA A 80 -11.67 23.36 2.09
CA ALA A 80 -11.71 24.51 1.18
C ALA A 80 -12.88 25.48 1.49
N GLY A 81 -13.66 25.25 2.55
CA GLY A 81 -14.75 26.12 3.01
C GLY A 81 -16.15 25.77 2.50
N ASP A 82 -16.33 24.62 1.84
CA ASP A 82 -17.64 24.14 1.39
C ASP A 82 -18.28 23.21 2.45
N TYR A 83 -19.06 23.78 3.37
CA TYR A 83 -19.72 23.08 4.49
C TYR A 83 -21.11 22.50 4.14
N GLY A 84 -21.61 22.71 2.92
CA GLY A 84 -22.96 22.33 2.52
C GLY A 84 -23.12 20.87 2.07
N GLN A 85 -22.02 20.14 1.91
CA GLN A 85 -22.04 18.79 1.37
C GLN A 85 -22.38 17.75 2.43
N ARG A 86 -23.39 16.90 2.15
CA ARG A 86 -23.72 15.74 2.96
C ARG A 86 -23.22 14.45 2.30
N VAL A 87 -22.76 13.51 3.14
CA VAL A 87 -22.36 12.16 2.74
C VAL A 87 -23.53 11.20 2.99
N SER A 88 -23.67 10.18 2.13
CA SER A 88 -24.68 9.12 2.30
C SER A 88 -24.59 8.41 3.66
N THR A 89 -25.74 8.19 4.30
CA THR A 89 -25.88 7.45 5.56
C THR A 89 -26.59 6.11 5.37
N ALA A 90 -26.60 5.57 4.14
CA ALA A 90 -27.35 4.36 3.80
C ALA A 90 -26.86 3.11 4.57
N SER A 91 -25.57 3.06 4.91
CA SER A 91 -25.03 1.93 5.66
C SER A 91 -25.40 1.97 7.15
N THR A 92 -25.65 0.79 7.72
CA THR A 92 -25.95 0.59 9.14
C THR A 92 -24.72 0.18 9.96
N ASP A 93 -23.57 0.05 9.31
CA ASP A 93 -22.31 -0.36 9.93
C ASP A 93 -21.54 0.82 10.57
N GLU A 94 -20.31 0.55 10.99
CA GLU A 94 -19.39 1.54 11.58
C GLU A 94 -19.08 2.69 10.61
N VAL A 95 -19.11 2.45 9.29
CA VAL A 95 -18.95 3.50 8.26
C VAL A 95 -20.18 4.40 8.21
N GLY A 96 -21.38 3.82 8.32
CA GLY A 96 -22.62 4.57 8.47
C GLY A 96 -22.66 5.45 9.72
N GLN A 97 -22.12 4.96 10.85
CA GLN A 97 -21.98 5.76 12.06
C GLN A 97 -21.04 6.95 11.86
N LEU A 98 -19.90 6.71 11.18
CA LEU A 98 -18.95 7.76 10.83
C LEU A 98 -19.57 8.81 9.90
N ALA A 99 -20.36 8.39 8.90
CA ALA A 99 -21.06 9.31 7.99
C ALA A 99 -22.06 10.21 8.74
N ARG A 100 -22.80 9.66 9.72
CA ARG A 100 -23.69 10.46 10.58
C ARG A 100 -22.92 11.49 11.41
N ALA A 101 -21.81 11.08 12.03
CA ALA A 101 -20.96 11.98 12.82
C ALA A 101 -20.36 13.09 11.94
N PHE A 102 -19.91 12.76 10.72
CA PHE A 102 -19.40 13.73 9.76
C PHE A 102 -20.45 14.76 9.35
N ASN A 103 -21.66 14.32 9.03
CA ASN A 103 -22.75 15.23 8.65
C ASN A 103 -23.17 16.17 9.79
N ALA A 104 -23.13 15.70 11.05
CA ALA A 104 -23.38 16.54 12.22
C ALA A 104 -22.33 17.66 12.34
N MET A 105 -21.04 17.30 12.32
CA MET A 105 -19.93 18.25 12.35
C MET A 105 -19.99 19.27 11.20
N SER A 106 -20.35 18.82 9.98
CA SER A 106 -20.53 19.71 8.83
C SER A 106 -21.62 20.76 9.06
N SER A 107 -22.71 20.36 9.73
CA SER A 107 -23.80 21.28 10.08
C SER A 107 -23.34 22.33 11.09
N ASP A 108 -22.70 21.90 12.18
CA ASP A 108 -22.22 22.81 13.22
C ASP A 108 -21.25 23.86 12.67
N LEU A 109 -20.38 23.45 11.74
CA LEU A 109 -19.42 24.34 11.10
C LEU A 109 -20.07 25.32 10.11
N ALA A 110 -21.11 24.87 9.39
CA ALA A 110 -21.90 25.73 8.51
C ALA A 110 -22.65 26.81 9.32
N ASP A 111 -23.22 26.43 10.46
CA ASP A 111 -23.94 27.34 11.35
C ASP A 111 -23.00 28.40 11.94
N ALA A 112 -21.82 27.99 12.40
CA ALA A 112 -20.79 28.90 12.92
C ALA A 112 -20.31 29.90 11.84
N ASP A 113 -20.08 29.46 10.60
CA ASP A 113 -19.67 30.36 9.52
C ASP A 113 -20.80 31.33 9.13
N HIS A 114 -22.05 30.89 9.16
CA HIS A 114 -23.21 31.77 8.93
C HIS A 114 -23.30 32.87 10.00
N GLN A 115 -23.19 32.51 11.28
CA GLN A 115 -23.21 33.47 12.39
C GLN A 115 -22.08 34.50 12.26
N ARG A 116 -20.86 34.04 11.92
CA ARG A 116 -19.71 34.92 11.70
C ARG A 116 -19.95 35.93 10.57
N ARG A 117 -20.50 35.48 9.43
CA ARG A 117 -20.81 36.36 8.29
C ARG A 117 -21.89 37.38 8.62
N GLN A 118 -22.93 36.95 9.35
CA GLN A 118 -24.01 37.83 9.78
C GLN A 118 -23.49 38.93 10.71
N LEU A 119 -22.62 38.60 11.67
CA LEU A 119 -21.96 39.60 12.53
C LEU A 119 -21.17 40.62 11.70
N ILE A 120 -20.33 40.16 10.76
CA ILE A 120 -19.53 41.06 9.91
C ILE A 120 -20.45 41.98 9.09
N ALA A 121 -21.55 41.45 8.55
CA ALA A 121 -22.50 42.22 7.76
C ALA A 121 -23.18 43.32 8.59
N THR A 122 -23.68 42.97 9.78
CA THR A 122 -24.32 43.92 10.71
C THR A 122 -23.35 44.99 11.17
N VAL A 123 -22.15 44.62 11.63
CA VAL A 123 -21.11 45.58 12.06
C VAL A 123 -20.74 46.55 10.93
N SER A 124 -20.60 46.03 9.70
CA SER A 124 -20.31 46.86 8.53
C SER A 124 -21.42 47.86 8.21
N HIS A 125 -22.68 47.49 8.48
CA HIS A 125 -23.83 48.35 8.26
C HIS A 125 -23.90 49.48 9.30
N GLU A 126 -23.77 49.12 10.58
CA GLU A 126 -23.84 50.06 11.70
C GLU A 126 -22.70 51.09 11.71
N LEU A 127 -21.51 50.72 11.22
CA LEU A 127 -20.40 51.68 11.07
C LEU A 127 -20.54 52.59 9.83
N ARG A 128 -21.12 52.08 8.74
CA ARG A 128 -21.19 52.80 7.46
C ARG A 128 -22.12 54.00 7.54
N THR A 129 -23.27 53.86 8.19
CA THR A 129 -24.29 54.91 8.30
C THR A 129 -23.76 56.19 8.96
N PRO A 130 -23.19 56.16 10.19
CA PRO A 130 -22.62 57.35 10.83
C PRO A 130 -21.39 57.88 10.10
N LEU A 131 -20.54 57.00 9.55
CA LEU A 131 -19.36 57.44 8.78
C LEU A 131 -19.75 58.20 7.52
N THR A 132 -20.81 57.76 6.82
CA THR A 132 -21.33 58.44 5.63
C THR A 132 -21.92 59.80 6.00
N ALA A 133 -22.64 59.88 7.11
CA ALA A 133 -23.20 61.14 7.61
C ALA A 133 -22.11 62.14 8.02
N GLN A 134 -21.07 61.68 8.73
CA GLN A 134 -19.93 62.52 9.12
C GLN A 134 -19.17 63.02 7.88
N ARG A 135 -18.94 62.14 6.90
CA ARG A 135 -18.31 62.52 5.64
C ARG A 135 -19.12 63.55 4.87
N ALA A 136 -20.43 63.36 4.73
CA ALA A 136 -21.31 64.31 4.05
C ALA A 136 -21.33 65.68 4.73
N LEU A 137 -21.32 65.73 6.07
CA LEU A 137 -21.22 66.97 6.83
C LEU A 137 -19.89 67.69 6.57
N LEU A 138 -18.77 66.95 6.60
CA LEU A 138 -17.45 67.51 6.36
C LEU A 138 -17.25 67.95 4.89
N GLU A 139 -17.78 67.20 3.92
CA GLU A 139 -17.77 67.59 2.50
C GLU A 139 -18.57 68.88 2.29
N ASN A 140 -19.78 69.00 2.86
CA ASN A 140 -20.58 70.23 2.79
C ASN A 140 -19.88 71.46 3.41
N LEU A 141 -19.10 71.24 4.47
CA LEU A 141 -18.29 72.29 5.10
C LEU A 141 -17.11 72.71 4.21
N VAL A 142 -16.46 71.76 3.54
CA VAL A 142 -15.33 72.02 2.63
C VAL A 142 -15.80 72.70 1.35
N ASP A 143 -16.94 72.27 0.79
CA ASP A 143 -17.52 72.82 -0.44
C ASP A 143 -18.20 74.19 -0.23
N GLY A 144 -18.24 74.68 1.02
CA GLY A 144 -18.85 75.97 1.38
C GLY A 144 -20.38 75.98 1.34
N VAL A 145 -21.02 74.82 1.20
CA VAL A 145 -22.48 74.64 1.25
C VAL A 145 -23.00 74.89 2.67
N VAL A 146 -22.23 74.48 3.69
CA VAL A 146 -22.45 74.79 5.10
C VAL A 146 -21.29 75.67 5.58
N GLN A 147 -21.58 76.77 6.27
CA GLN A 147 -20.52 77.60 6.84
C GLN A 147 -19.92 76.91 8.07
N PRO A 148 -18.59 76.97 8.28
CA PRO A 148 -17.92 76.41 9.45
C PRO A 148 -18.18 77.30 10.68
N ASP A 149 -19.42 77.27 11.14
CA ASP A 149 -19.83 77.89 12.39
C ASP A 149 -19.67 76.93 13.57
N ASP A 150 -19.84 77.47 14.76
CA ASP A 150 -19.68 76.76 16.03
C ASP A 150 -20.74 75.65 16.21
N ALA A 151 -21.82 75.66 15.42
CA ALA A 151 -22.85 74.63 15.44
C ALA A 151 -22.47 73.43 14.56
N ALA A 152 -21.96 73.68 13.36
CA ALA A 152 -21.53 72.63 12.43
C ALA A 152 -20.28 71.88 12.93
N LEU A 153 -19.33 72.58 13.54
CA LEU A 153 -18.14 71.97 14.16
C LEU A 153 -18.51 71.10 15.37
N ARG A 154 -19.44 71.55 16.22
CA ARG A 154 -19.99 70.73 17.30
C ARG A 154 -20.74 69.52 16.77
N GLY A 155 -21.53 69.68 15.70
CA GLY A 155 -22.21 68.55 15.04
C GLY A 155 -21.24 67.49 14.53
N ALA A 156 -20.11 67.90 13.93
CA ALA A 156 -19.06 66.98 13.49
C ALA A 156 -18.35 66.28 14.66
N LEU A 157 -18.10 67.00 15.75
CA LEU A 157 -17.50 66.45 16.97
C LEU A 157 -18.43 65.41 17.62
N THR A 158 -19.70 65.74 17.82
CA THR A 158 -20.70 64.83 18.40
C THR A 158 -20.87 63.56 17.56
N GLN A 159 -20.78 63.65 16.23
CA GLN A 159 -20.79 62.45 15.37
C GLN A 159 -19.51 61.60 15.53
N SER A 160 -18.36 62.22 15.73
CA SER A 160 -17.10 61.52 15.99
C SER A 160 -17.08 60.82 17.36
N GLU A 161 -17.65 61.46 18.38
CA GLU A 161 -17.82 60.89 19.72
C GLU A 161 -18.73 59.67 19.66
N ARG A 162 -19.90 59.78 19.00
CA ARG A 162 -20.81 58.64 18.78
C ARG A 162 -20.17 57.45 18.06
N LEU A 163 -19.33 57.70 17.05
CA LEU A 163 -18.57 56.64 16.37
C LEU A 163 -17.55 55.98 17.32
N SER A 164 -16.92 56.76 18.19
CA SER A 164 -15.97 56.25 19.18
C SER A 164 -16.66 55.36 20.21
N ASP A 165 -17.84 55.77 20.67
CA ASP A 165 -18.67 54.99 21.59
C ASP A 165 -19.13 53.68 20.94
N LEU A 166 -19.64 53.72 19.69
CA LEU A 166 -20.04 52.53 18.94
C LEU A 166 -18.86 51.55 18.74
N VAL A 167 -17.66 52.04 18.45
CA VAL A 167 -16.46 51.21 18.36
C VAL A 167 -16.09 50.62 19.72
N GLY A 168 -16.22 51.40 20.80
CA GLY A 168 -16.05 50.93 22.17
C GLY A 168 -17.00 49.77 22.50
N ASP A 169 -18.29 49.92 22.21
CA ASP A 169 -19.32 48.91 22.42
C ASP A 169 -19.04 47.63 21.62
N LEU A 170 -18.58 47.76 20.36
CA LEU A 170 -18.20 46.63 19.52
C LEU A 170 -16.95 45.89 20.03
N LEU A 171 -15.98 46.62 20.60
CA LEU A 171 -14.78 46.03 21.20
C LEU A 171 -15.11 45.32 22.52
N ASP A 172 -16.00 45.89 23.33
CA ASP A 172 -16.54 45.20 24.50
C ASP A 172 -17.27 43.93 24.07
N LEU A 173 -18.14 43.97 23.05
CA LEU A 173 -18.81 42.79 22.49
C LEU A 173 -17.84 41.71 21.98
N SER A 174 -16.76 42.07 21.31
CA SER A 174 -15.74 41.11 20.86
C SER A 174 -15.01 40.43 22.03
N ARG A 175 -14.84 41.13 23.15
CA ARG A 175 -14.22 40.55 24.36
C ARG A 175 -15.17 39.57 25.06
N ILE A 176 -16.49 39.80 24.94
CA ILE A 176 -17.55 38.90 25.40
C ILE A 176 -17.48 37.56 24.65
N ASP A 177 -17.48 37.58 23.31
CA ASP A 177 -17.47 36.35 22.49
C ASP A 177 -16.19 35.52 22.66
N ALA A 178 -15.08 36.16 23.05
CA ALA A 178 -13.82 35.47 23.33
C ALA A 178 -13.77 34.85 24.75
N GLY A 179 -14.66 35.25 25.67
CA GLY A 179 -14.68 34.77 27.06
C GLY A 179 -13.50 35.23 27.92
N VAL A 180 -12.83 36.35 27.57
CA VAL A 180 -11.51 36.74 28.11
C VAL A 180 -11.55 37.94 29.07
N ALA A 181 -12.70 38.31 29.65
CA ALA A 181 -12.76 39.44 30.59
C ALA A 181 -12.77 38.96 32.06
N PRO A 182 -11.62 38.86 32.74
CA PRO A 182 -11.60 38.62 34.19
C PRO A 182 -12.19 39.84 34.92
N LEU A 183 -13.10 39.61 35.87
CA LEU A 183 -13.65 40.64 36.75
C LEU A 183 -12.58 41.10 37.76
N ARG A 184 -12.44 42.42 37.94
CA ARG A 184 -11.62 42.97 39.02
C ARG A 184 -12.49 43.22 40.25
N LEU A 185 -12.72 42.18 41.02
CA LEU A 185 -13.60 42.20 42.18
C LEU A 185 -13.00 43.02 43.33
N GLU A 186 -13.69 44.07 43.73
CA GLU A 186 -13.38 44.94 44.87
C GLU A 186 -14.62 45.13 45.75
N GLU A 187 -14.44 45.59 46.99
CA GLU A 187 -15.54 45.96 47.86
C GLU A 187 -16.05 47.36 47.48
N VAL A 188 -17.31 47.43 47.04
CA VAL A 188 -17.93 48.64 46.48
C VAL A 188 -19.09 49.08 47.35
N GLY A 189 -19.03 50.30 47.85
CA GLY A 189 -20.18 50.96 48.49
C GLY A 189 -21.20 51.39 47.43
N VAL A 190 -22.35 50.71 47.37
CA VAL A 190 -23.37 50.92 46.33
C VAL A 190 -23.88 52.37 46.35
N ALA A 191 -24.08 52.94 47.53
CA ALA A 191 -24.53 54.32 47.66
C ALA A 191 -23.55 55.35 47.08
N GLN A 192 -22.23 55.10 47.13
CA GLN A 192 -21.23 55.98 46.54
C GLN A 192 -21.23 55.87 45.00
N LEU A 193 -21.30 54.63 44.50
CA LEU A 193 -21.30 54.36 43.05
C LEU A 193 -22.54 54.94 42.36
N LEU A 194 -23.73 54.73 42.92
CA LEU A 194 -24.97 55.25 42.33
C LEU A 194 -25.06 56.77 42.38
N ARG A 195 -24.63 57.40 43.48
CA ARG A 195 -24.56 58.87 43.57
C ARG A 195 -23.57 59.45 42.57
N GLY A 196 -22.43 58.80 42.35
CA GLY A 196 -21.45 59.18 41.33
C GLY A 196 -22.04 59.12 39.92
N ALA A 197 -22.70 58.01 39.58
CA ALA A 197 -23.33 57.84 38.28
C ALA A 197 -24.49 58.81 38.03
N VAL A 198 -25.29 59.13 39.06
CA VAL A 198 -26.36 60.14 38.95
C VAL A 198 -25.79 61.54 38.75
N ALA A 199 -24.73 61.92 39.49
CA ALA A 199 -24.08 63.22 39.30
C ALA A 199 -23.50 63.38 37.89
N GLU A 200 -22.98 62.29 37.30
CA GLU A 200 -22.52 62.27 35.91
C GLU A 200 -23.68 62.37 34.90
N ALA A 201 -24.79 61.66 35.14
CA ALA A 201 -25.98 61.74 34.30
C ALA A 201 -26.66 63.12 34.35
N GLU A 202 -26.64 63.80 35.50
CA GLU A 202 -27.15 65.17 35.69
C GLU A 202 -26.35 66.21 34.90
N LEU A 203 -25.04 66.01 34.71
CA LEU A 203 -24.21 66.88 33.88
C LEU A 203 -24.55 66.78 32.39
N GLY A 204 -25.00 65.60 31.95
CA GLY A 204 -25.34 65.31 30.55
C GLY A 204 -26.78 65.66 30.15
N SER A 205 -27.74 65.62 31.07
CA SER A 205 -29.17 65.70 30.75
C SER A 205 -29.86 66.91 31.40
N ARG A 206 -30.26 67.90 30.59
CA ARG A 206 -30.78 69.20 31.09
C ARG A 206 -32.26 69.21 31.48
N THR A 207 -32.97 68.09 31.39
CA THR A 207 -34.44 68.07 31.45
C THR A 207 -35.07 66.90 32.21
N VAL A 208 -34.37 66.18 33.10
CA VAL A 208 -34.97 65.09 33.92
C VAL A 208 -34.51 65.18 35.37
N HIS A 209 -35.33 64.70 36.30
CA HIS A 209 -35.03 64.70 37.74
C HIS A 209 -34.67 63.30 38.19
N PHE A 210 -33.50 63.11 38.81
CA PHE A 210 -33.08 61.81 39.32
C PHE A 210 -33.40 61.68 40.81
N VAL A 211 -34.01 60.55 41.18
CA VAL A 211 -34.24 60.18 42.58
C VAL A 211 -33.44 58.92 42.89
N CYS A 212 -32.36 59.06 43.65
CA CYS A 212 -31.52 57.92 44.07
C CYS A 212 -31.85 57.51 45.50
N ARG A 213 -32.16 56.22 45.72
CA ARG A 213 -32.38 55.63 47.05
C ARG A 213 -31.61 54.31 47.17
N VAL A 214 -30.91 54.13 48.28
CA VAL A 214 -30.19 52.88 48.61
C VAL A 214 -30.64 52.39 49.97
N LEU A 215 -31.07 51.12 50.03
CA LEU A 215 -31.68 50.50 51.20
C LEU A 215 -30.97 49.17 51.51
N PRO A 216 -30.23 49.06 52.63
CA PRO A 216 -29.83 50.12 53.56
C PRO A 216 -28.74 51.04 52.96
N GLU A 217 -28.55 52.25 53.50
CA GLU A 217 -27.60 53.24 52.94
C GLU A 217 -26.13 52.78 52.95
N ASP A 218 -25.77 51.85 53.82
CA ASP A 218 -24.44 51.26 53.98
C ASP A 218 -24.25 49.97 53.16
N LEU A 219 -25.10 49.71 52.16
CA LEU A 219 -24.99 48.53 51.30
C LEU A 219 -23.62 48.45 50.59
N THR A 220 -22.83 47.44 50.94
CA THR A 220 -21.55 47.09 50.32
C THR A 220 -21.67 45.76 49.54
N VAL A 221 -21.05 45.70 48.36
CA VAL A 221 -21.05 44.51 47.49
C VAL A 221 -19.66 44.21 46.96
N THR A 222 -19.35 42.94 46.71
CA THR A 222 -18.11 42.53 46.03
C THR A 222 -18.37 42.42 44.53
N ALA A 223 -17.91 43.40 43.76
CA ALA A 223 -18.16 43.50 42.31
C ALA A 223 -17.00 44.22 41.61
N ASP A 224 -17.00 44.23 40.27
CA ASP A 224 -16.09 45.09 39.50
C ASP A 224 -16.65 46.53 39.45
N PRO A 225 -15.99 47.52 40.07
CA PRO A 225 -16.53 48.88 40.16
C PRO A 225 -16.75 49.52 38.79
N ALA A 226 -15.86 49.26 37.83
CA ALA A 226 -15.92 49.87 36.50
C ALA A 226 -17.08 49.28 35.69
N ARG A 227 -17.27 47.95 35.75
CA ARG A 227 -18.38 47.28 35.07
C ARG A 227 -19.72 47.58 35.72
N LEU A 228 -19.78 47.69 37.05
CA LEU A 228 -21.00 48.09 37.74
C LEU A 228 -21.40 49.54 37.44
N ALA A 229 -20.42 50.45 37.36
CA ALA A 229 -20.67 51.82 36.89
C ALA A 229 -21.19 51.84 35.44
N GLN A 230 -20.65 50.99 34.55
CA GLN A 230 -21.12 50.84 33.18
C GLN A 230 -22.57 50.32 33.10
N LEU A 231 -22.95 49.34 33.94
CA LEU A 231 -24.34 48.88 34.05
C LEU A 231 -25.27 50.05 34.41
N VAL A 232 -24.91 50.81 35.45
CA VAL A 232 -25.74 51.93 35.93
C VAL A 232 -25.83 53.03 34.87
N ALA A 233 -24.72 53.39 34.23
CA ALA A 233 -24.68 54.38 33.17
C ALA A 233 -25.57 53.99 31.97
N ASN A 234 -25.51 52.73 31.53
CA ASN A 234 -26.34 52.23 30.44
C ASN A 234 -27.84 52.24 30.77
N LEU A 235 -28.21 51.92 32.02
CA LEU A 235 -29.61 51.96 32.46
C LEU A 235 -30.11 53.41 32.62
N LEU A 236 -29.27 54.32 33.12
CA LEU A 236 -29.61 55.74 33.26
C LEU A 236 -29.68 56.46 31.91
N ASP A 237 -28.78 56.19 30.96
CA ASP A 237 -28.88 56.75 29.60
C ASP A 237 -30.16 56.27 28.91
N ASN A 238 -30.49 54.99 29.03
CA ASN A 238 -31.73 54.45 28.48
C ASN A 238 -32.97 55.11 29.10
N ALA A 239 -33.01 55.27 30.43
CA ALA A 239 -34.11 55.91 31.15
C ALA A 239 -34.25 57.40 30.80
N ALA A 240 -33.13 58.13 30.71
CA ALA A 240 -33.10 59.55 30.39
C ALA A 240 -33.54 59.83 28.95
N ARG A 241 -33.16 58.98 28.00
CA ARG A 241 -33.52 59.10 26.59
C ARG A 241 -35.02 58.95 26.33
N HIS A 242 -35.68 58.08 27.07
CA HIS A 242 -37.10 57.76 26.86
C HIS A 242 -38.06 58.52 27.78
N SER A 243 -37.53 59.24 28.78
CA SER A 243 -38.33 60.06 29.68
C SER A 243 -38.77 61.38 29.01
N PRO A 244 -39.99 61.87 29.29
CA PRO A 244 -40.41 63.21 28.85
C PRO A 244 -39.63 64.31 29.58
N PRO A 245 -39.60 65.56 29.05
CA PRO A 245 -39.01 66.70 29.75
C PRO A 245 -39.67 66.93 31.12
N ASN A 246 -38.85 67.17 32.13
CA ASN A 246 -39.15 67.20 33.57
C ASN A 246 -39.66 65.87 34.16
N GLY A 247 -39.51 64.74 33.46
CA GLY A 247 -39.82 63.42 33.98
C GLY A 247 -38.91 63.02 35.15
N GLU A 248 -39.42 62.15 36.02
CA GLU A 248 -38.68 61.60 37.16
C GLU A 248 -38.07 60.24 36.78
N ILE A 249 -36.79 60.04 37.12
CA ILE A 249 -36.07 58.78 36.97
C ILE A 249 -35.68 58.30 38.36
N ALA A 250 -36.32 57.23 38.81
CA ALA A 250 -36.06 56.64 40.11
C ALA A 250 -35.04 55.50 40.00
N LEU A 251 -33.91 55.65 40.69
CA LEU A 251 -32.84 54.66 40.82
C LEU A 251 -32.84 54.12 42.25
N VAL A 252 -33.35 52.90 42.44
CA VAL A 252 -33.53 52.28 43.76
C VAL A 252 -32.67 51.02 43.86
N ALA A 253 -31.69 51.03 44.75
CA ALA A 253 -30.96 49.83 45.14
C ALA A 253 -31.47 49.29 46.47
N THR A 254 -31.78 47.99 46.50
CA THR A 254 -32.36 47.33 47.68
C THR A 254 -31.66 46.01 47.94
N ALA A 255 -31.25 45.78 49.18
CA ALA A 255 -30.89 44.47 49.67
C ALA A 255 -32.10 43.53 49.65
N LEU A 256 -32.04 42.44 48.89
CA LEU A 256 -33.14 41.46 48.83
C LEU A 256 -33.02 40.43 49.97
N ASP A 257 -31.83 39.85 50.10
CA ASP A 257 -31.45 38.88 51.12
C ASP A 257 -29.94 39.00 51.44
N ASP A 258 -29.39 38.08 52.22
CA ASP A 258 -27.97 38.10 52.59
C ASP A 258 -27.03 37.88 51.39
N ASP A 259 -27.52 37.22 50.34
CA ASP A 259 -26.72 36.78 49.18
C ASP A 259 -26.93 37.65 47.93
N SER A 260 -27.96 38.48 47.87
CA SER A 260 -28.36 39.23 46.66
C SER A 260 -28.93 40.61 46.93
N TRP A 261 -28.80 41.48 45.93
CA TRP A 261 -29.35 42.83 45.92
C TRP A 261 -29.93 43.15 44.55
N SER A 262 -30.88 44.08 44.50
CA SER A 262 -31.50 44.54 43.27
C SER A 262 -31.19 46.01 43.00
N LEU A 263 -30.92 46.32 41.75
CA LEU A 263 -30.92 47.68 41.21
C LEU A 263 -32.14 47.84 40.30
N GLU A 264 -33.04 48.74 40.67
CA GLU A 264 -34.24 49.07 39.89
C GLU A 264 -34.14 50.49 39.33
N VAL A 265 -34.36 50.62 38.02
CA VAL A 265 -34.46 51.91 37.32
C VAL A 265 -35.87 52.03 36.78
N THR A 266 -36.59 53.07 37.19
CA THR A 266 -37.93 53.41 36.69
C THR A 266 -37.88 54.77 36.02
N ASP A 267 -38.39 54.86 34.80
CA ASP A 267 -38.53 56.10 34.04
C ASP A 267 -40.01 56.53 33.90
N ASP A 268 -40.27 57.70 33.33
CA ASP A 268 -41.62 58.22 33.02
C ASP A 268 -41.99 58.09 31.52
N GLY A 269 -41.25 57.27 30.78
CA GLY A 269 -41.40 57.07 29.33
C GLY A 269 -42.61 56.23 28.92
N PRO A 270 -42.71 55.87 27.62
CA PRO A 270 -43.85 55.13 27.07
C PRO A 270 -43.97 53.68 27.55
N GLY A 271 -42.95 53.14 28.25
CA GLY A 271 -42.89 51.74 28.67
C GLY A 271 -42.41 50.79 27.57
N ILE A 272 -42.14 49.53 27.94
CA ILE A 272 -41.68 48.48 27.02
C ILE A 272 -42.82 47.47 26.80
N PRO A 273 -43.23 47.19 25.54
CA PRO A 273 -44.24 46.18 25.23
C PRO A 273 -43.86 44.77 25.72
N ALA A 274 -44.85 44.00 26.20
CA ALA A 274 -44.60 42.68 26.79
C ALA A 274 -44.03 41.65 25.80
N ASP A 275 -44.33 41.78 24.51
CA ASP A 275 -43.80 40.97 23.41
C ASP A 275 -42.33 41.31 23.06
N GLN A 276 -41.87 42.51 23.46
CA GLN A 276 -40.50 42.96 23.23
C GLN A 276 -39.60 42.81 24.46
N ALA A 277 -40.16 42.60 25.65
CA ALA A 277 -39.46 42.53 26.93
C ALA A 277 -38.30 41.52 26.99
N ALA A 278 -38.38 40.41 26.25
CA ALA A 278 -37.27 39.43 26.17
C ALA A 278 -36.21 39.81 25.13
N ASN A 279 -36.60 40.54 24.08
CA ASN A 279 -35.75 40.86 22.94
C ASN A 279 -34.97 42.18 23.11
N VAL A 280 -35.37 43.06 24.03
CA VAL A 280 -34.64 44.32 24.32
C VAL A 280 -33.22 44.10 24.84
N PHE A 281 -32.91 42.92 25.39
CA PHE A 281 -31.58 42.54 25.83
C PHE A 281 -30.77 41.81 24.75
N SER A 282 -31.35 41.54 23.58
CA SER A 282 -30.65 40.94 22.45
C SER A 282 -29.77 41.96 21.73
N ARG A 283 -28.73 41.46 21.04
CA ARG A 283 -27.81 42.31 20.25
C ARG A 283 -28.60 43.03 19.16
N PHE A 284 -28.51 44.36 19.11
CA PHE A 284 -29.21 45.20 18.13
C PHE A 284 -30.75 45.10 18.21
N GLY A 285 -31.30 44.96 19.42
CA GLY A 285 -32.73 44.84 19.65
C GLY A 285 -33.55 45.98 19.02
N THR A 286 -34.70 45.62 18.43
CA THR A 286 -35.57 46.46 17.59
C THR A 286 -36.26 47.59 18.36
N GLY A 287 -35.53 48.64 18.73
CA GLY A 287 -36.11 49.94 19.10
C GLY A 287 -36.17 50.84 17.87
N ASP A 288 -37.27 51.56 17.66
CA ASP A 288 -37.47 52.46 16.51
C ASP A 288 -36.24 53.37 16.25
N ASP A 289 -35.68 53.30 15.03
CA ASP A 289 -34.48 53.99 14.53
C ASP A 289 -34.50 55.53 14.65
N SER A 290 -35.60 56.11 15.14
CA SER A 290 -35.81 57.56 15.21
C SER A 290 -35.13 58.25 16.41
N SER A 291 -34.61 57.51 17.39
CA SER A 291 -34.05 58.06 18.65
C SER A 291 -32.53 57.88 18.85
N GLY A 292 -31.80 57.40 17.83
CA GLY A 292 -30.34 57.52 17.73
C GLY A 292 -29.50 56.76 18.77
N GLY A 293 -29.93 55.57 19.21
CA GLY A 293 -29.16 54.68 20.09
C GLY A 293 -28.56 53.49 19.33
N THR A 294 -27.44 52.95 19.81
CA THR A 294 -26.71 51.83 19.17
C THR A 294 -27.38 50.46 19.35
N GLY A 295 -28.45 50.38 20.16
CA GLY A 295 -29.12 49.12 20.51
C GLY A 295 -28.25 48.13 21.30
N LEU A 296 -27.05 48.54 21.72
CA LEU A 296 -26.07 47.70 22.44
C LEU A 296 -26.09 47.91 23.95
N GLY A 297 -26.53 49.08 24.44
CA GLY A 297 -26.46 49.45 25.86
C GLY A 297 -27.19 48.49 26.81
N LEU A 298 -28.40 48.06 26.48
CA LEU A 298 -29.15 47.09 27.29
C LEU A 298 -28.59 45.66 27.17
N ALA A 299 -28.01 45.30 26.02
CA ALA A 299 -27.30 44.02 25.87
C ALA A 299 -26.01 43.99 26.72
N ILE A 300 -25.29 45.11 26.81
CA ILE A 300 -24.13 45.28 27.70
C ILE A 300 -24.58 45.22 29.16
N ALA A 301 -25.69 45.86 29.53
CA ALA A 301 -26.26 45.78 30.87
C ALA A 301 -26.59 44.33 31.28
N SER A 302 -27.24 43.56 30.39
CA SER A 302 -27.52 42.14 30.62
C SER A 302 -26.24 41.33 30.80
N TRP A 303 -25.25 41.56 29.94
CA TRP A 303 -23.96 40.88 30.04
C TRP A 303 -23.22 41.19 31.34
N VAL A 304 -23.16 42.47 31.77
CA VAL A 304 -22.53 42.83 33.04
C VAL A 304 -23.21 42.10 34.20
N CYS A 305 -24.54 41.97 34.17
CA CYS A 305 -25.27 41.21 35.17
C CYS A 305 -24.87 39.73 35.14
N GLU A 306 -24.88 39.09 33.97
CA GLU A 306 -24.48 37.68 33.80
C GLU A 306 -23.03 37.42 34.25
N LEU A 307 -22.11 38.33 33.94
CA LEU A 307 -20.70 38.23 34.32
C LEU A 307 -20.54 38.21 35.84
N HIS A 308 -21.37 38.99 36.55
CA HIS A 308 -21.41 39.00 38.01
C HIS A 308 -22.25 37.87 38.63
N GLY A 309 -22.82 36.98 37.81
CA GLY A 309 -23.69 35.88 38.27
C GLY A 309 -25.13 36.28 38.57
N GLY A 310 -25.54 37.47 38.11
CA GLY A 310 -26.90 38.00 38.23
C GLY A 310 -27.70 37.95 36.92
N SER A 311 -28.86 38.62 36.91
CA SER A 311 -29.73 38.74 35.74
C SER A 311 -30.41 40.11 35.69
N ILE A 312 -30.91 40.49 34.52
CA ILE A 312 -31.71 41.71 34.33
C ILE A 312 -33.03 41.36 33.64
N GLN A 313 -34.11 42.06 34.00
CA GLN A 313 -35.42 41.87 33.40
C GLN A 313 -36.21 43.17 33.34
N VAL A 314 -37.14 43.22 32.39
CA VAL A 314 -38.20 44.25 32.36
C VAL A 314 -39.34 43.80 33.27
N LEU A 315 -39.71 44.63 34.24
CA LEU A 315 -40.88 44.38 35.08
C LEU A 315 -42.16 44.90 34.41
N PRO A 316 -43.28 44.17 34.49
CA PRO A 316 -44.55 44.63 33.94
C PRO A 316 -44.99 45.94 34.61
N THR A 317 -45.32 46.95 33.81
CA THR A 317 -45.93 48.19 34.31
C THR A 317 -47.40 47.92 34.67
N PRO A 318 -47.89 48.29 35.87
CA PRO A 318 -49.30 48.14 36.25
C PRO A 318 -50.25 48.85 35.27
N THR A 319 -51.48 48.36 35.12
CA THR A 319 -52.49 48.95 34.22
C THR A 319 -52.78 50.42 34.59
N GLY A 320 -52.38 51.35 33.72
CA GLY A 320 -52.48 52.80 33.94
C GLY A 320 -51.23 53.47 34.52
N GLY A 321 -50.17 52.69 34.81
CA GLY A 321 -48.84 53.21 35.13
C GLY A 321 -48.13 53.78 33.89
N ARG A 322 -47.29 54.78 34.11
CA ARG A 322 -46.37 55.34 33.11
C ARG A 322 -44.97 54.77 33.34
N GLY A 323 -44.14 54.71 32.30
CA GLY A 323 -42.74 54.32 32.44
C GLY A 323 -42.37 52.88 32.12
N ALA A 324 -41.09 52.67 31.80
CA ALA A 324 -40.45 51.36 31.86
C ALA A 324 -39.77 51.13 33.22
N ARG A 325 -39.76 49.87 33.66
CA ARG A 325 -39.13 49.46 34.91
C ARG A 325 -38.16 48.31 34.64
N LEU A 326 -36.87 48.59 34.80
CA LEU A 326 -35.80 47.62 34.63
C LEU A 326 -35.27 47.22 36.00
N ARG A 327 -35.18 45.91 36.27
CA ARG A 327 -34.61 45.39 37.52
C ARG A 327 -33.46 44.46 37.21
N ALA A 328 -32.27 44.82 37.66
CA ALA A 328 -31.10 43.94 37.73
C ALA A 328 -31.01 43.31 39.12
N VAL A 329 -30.82 42.00 39.20
CA VAL A 329 -30.62 41.25 40.44
C VAL A 329 -29.21 40.67 40.39
N LEU A 330 -28.38 41.03 41.37
CA LEU A 330 -26.97 40.71 41.42
C LEU A 330 -26.64 40.06 42.78
N PRO A 331 -25.67 39.13 42.85
CA PRO A 331 -25.20 38.64 44.14
C PRO A 331 -24.46 39.75 44.90
N ARG A 332 -24.57 39.74 46.22
CA ARG A 332 -23.82 40.63 47.13
C ARG A 332 -22.33 40.28 47.15
N HIS A 333 -22.00 39.01 46.98
CA HIS A 333 -20.63 38.51 46.87
C HIS A 333 -20.44 37.76 45.55
N THR A 334 -20.04 38.47 44.48
CA THR A 334 -19.70 37.81 43.22
C THR A 334 -18.51 36.88 43.44
N THR A 335 -18.73 35.58 43.28
CA THR A 335 -17.66 34.57 43.31
C THR A 335 -17.28 34.25 41.88
N THR A 336 -15.99 34.11 41.56
CA THR A 336 -15.55 33.64 40.24
C THR A 336 -16.06 32.20 40.03
N LEU A 337 -17.26 32.05 39.48
CA LEU A 337 -17.74 30.76 39.00
C LEU A 337 -16.91 30.41 37.75
N ALA A 338 -15.78 29.75 37.97
CA ALA A 338 -15.12 28.99 36.94
C ALA A 338 -16.12 27.94 36.45
N ARG A 339 -16.82 28.25 35.35
CA ARG A 339 -17.63 27.27 34.63
C ARG A 339 -16.67 26.18 34.17
N SER A 340 -16.64 25.06 34.91
CA SER A 340 -15.82 23.89 34.62
C SER A 340 -16.22 23.33 33.27
N ALA A 341 -15.48 23.69 32.23
CA ALA A 341 -15.35 22.90 31.02
C ALA A 341 -13.97 22.23 31.09
N THR A 342 -13.99 20.95 31.44
CA THR A 342 -12.83 20.07 31.42
C THR A 342 -12.31 19.98 29.98
N VAL A 343 -11.21 20.67 29.68
CA VAL A 343 -10.40 20.44 28.48
C VAL A 343 -9.05 19.87 28.94
N PRO A 344 -8.58 18.74 28.40
CA PRO A 344 -7.32 18.16 28.85
C PRO A 344 -6.13 19.02 28.44
N SER A 345 -5.27 19.24 29.43
CA SER A 345 -3.93 19.84 29.35
C SER A 345 -3.17 19.51 28.06
N THR A 346 -2.76 20.54 27.33
CA THR A 346 -1.54 20.50 26.52
C THR A 346 -0.64 21.71 26.82
N GLN A 347 0.65 21.40 26.76
CA GLN A 347 1.86 22.11 27.23
C GLN A 347 2.16 23.48 26.55
N PRO A 348 3.17 24.23 27.03
CA PRO A 348 3.21 25.69 26.94
C PRO A 348 3.61 26.19 25.55
N THR A 349 2.86 27.16 25.03
CA THR A 349 3.18 27.85 23.79
C THR A 349 4.13 29.01 24.06
N THR A 350 5.26 28.94 23.36
CA THR A 350 6.30 29.94 23.19
C THR A 350 5.77 31.36 22.97
N GLU A 351 6.37 32.31 23.68
CA GLU A 351 6.32 33.76 23.46
C GLU A 351 6.43 34.11 21.97
N VAL A 352 5.41 34.78 21.42
CA VAL A 352 5.50 35.47 20.13
C VAL A 352 5.55 36.95 20.39
N THR A 353 6.76 37.50 20.29
CA THR A 353 7.03 38.94 20.21
C THR A 353 6.47 39.48 18.90
N MET A 354 5.50 40.40 18.97
CA MET A 354 5.05 41.14 17.78
C MET A 354 6.14 42.12 17.34
N THR A 355 6.70 41.91 16.15
CA THR A 355 7.48 42.94 15.44
C THR A 355 6.63 43.45 14.28
N THR A 356 6.27 44.73 14.31
CA THR A 356 5.52 45.42 13.26
C THR A 356 6.39 45.59 12.01
N THR A 357 5.96 45.02 10.88
CA THR A 357 6.45 45.36 9.54
C THR A 357 5.29 45.97 8.74
N PRO A 358 5.44 47.17 8.12
CA PRO A 358 4.33 47.82 7.43
C PRO A 358 4.07 47.17 6.06
N ALA A 359 2.79 47.00 5.74
CA ALA A 359 2.30 46.42 4.49
C ALA A 359 2.45 47.38 3.31
N ARG A 360 2.85 46.85 2.15
CA ARG A 360 2.88 47.52 0.84
C ARG A 360 1.60 47.14 0.05
N PRO A 361 0.98 48.06 -0.71
CA PRO A 361 -0.27 47.77 -1.41
C PRO A 361 -0.09 46.81 -2.60
N PRO A 362 -1.16 46.10 -3.03
CA PRO A 362 -1.07 45.03 -4.01
C PRO A 362 -0.86 45.58 -5.42
N ALA A 363 0.08 44.98 -6.16
CA ALA A 363 0.37 45.31 -7.55
C ALA A 363 -0.60 44.61 -8.51
N VAL A 364 -1.04 45.35 -9.52
CA VAL A 364 -1.80 44.89 -10.68
C VAL A 364 -0.94 43.93 -11.53
N PRO A 365 -1.46 42.78 -12.01
CA PRO A 365 -0.66 41.88 -12.83
C PRO A 365 -0.55 42.39 -14.27
N GLN A 366 0.68 42.67 -14.72
CA GLN A 366 1.03 42.83 -16.13
C GLN A 366 1.26 41.46 -16.80
N PRO A 367 0.99 41.31 -18.11
CA PRO A 367 1.18 40.05 -18.83
C PRO A 367 2.68 39.81 -19.14
N PRO A 368 3.22 38.59 -18.95
CA PRO A 368 4.63 38.33 -19.21
C PRO A 368 4.88 38.20 -20.72
N THR A 369 5.77 39.05 -21.23
CA THR A 369 6.36 38.92 -22.56
C THR A 369 7.60 38.02 -22.48
N GLY A 370 7.53 36.89 -23.19
CA GLY A 370 8.64 36.10 -23.76
C GLY A 370 9.90 35.82 -22.93
N ALA A 371 10.04 34.59 -22.44
CA ALA A 371 11.19 33.71 -22.74
C ALA A 371 11.02 32.32 -22.14
N ALA A 372 11.40 31.31 -22.92
CA ALA A 372 11.54 29.88 -22.62
C ALA A 372 10.24 29.07 -22.43
N THR A 373 9.80 28.48 -23.53
CA THR A 373 8.91 27.31 -23.62
C THR A 373 9.52 26.12 -22.85
N SER A 374 9.32 26.05 -21.54
CA SER A 374 9.24 24.75 -20.85
C SER A 374 7.76 24.38 -20.80
N ALA A 375 7.39 23.32 -21.53
CA ALA A 375 6.04 22.79 -21.54
C ALA A 375 5.51 22.66 -20.10
N ALA A 376 4.37 23.29 -19.83
CA ALA A 376 3.62 23.11 -18.60
C ALA A 376 3.35 21.61 -18.39
N PRO A 377 3.45 21.06 -17.17
CA PRO A 377 2.93 19.73 -16.92
C PRO A 377 1.42 19.81 -17.12
N ASP A 378 0.91 19.02 -18.07
CA ASP A 378 -0.52 18.85 -18.31
C ASP A 378 -1.27 18.72 -16.99
N ARG A 379 -2.46 19.34 -16.91
CA ARG A 379 -3.47 19.07 -15.89
C ARG A 379 -3.89 17.59 -16.01
N ALA A 380 -3.06 16.68 -15.52
CA ALA A 380 -3.38 15.28 -15.43
C ALA A 380 -4.39 15.12 -14.28
N GLY A 381 -5.44 14.32 -14.52
CA GLY A 381 -6.36 13.88 -13.49
C GLY A 381 -5.64 13.16 -12.34
N PRO A 382 -6.37 12.67 -11.32
CA PRO A 382 -5.75 11.94 -10.21
C PRO A 382 -4.84 10.83 -10.75
N PRO A 383 -3.61 10.68 -10.21
CA PRO A 383 -2.67 9.69 -10.70
C PRO A 383 -3.31 8.30 -10.67
N PRO A 384 -3.06 7.45 -11.69
CA PRO A 384 -3.53 6.07 -11.73
C PRO A 384 -3.32 5.35 -10.39
N PHE A 385 -4.23 4.45 -10.01
CA PHE A 385 -4.12 3.68 -8.76
C PHE A 385 -2.75 3.03 -8.58
N THR A 386 -2.16 2.51 -9.66
CA THR A 386 -0.82 1.91 -9.65
C THR A 386 0.28 2.91 -9.28
N ASP A 387 0.15 4.19 -9.62
CA ASP A 387 1.11 5.22 -9.22
C ASP A 387 0.97 5.57 -7.74
N GLN A 388 -0.23 5.46 -7.17
CA GLN A 388 -0.43 5.67 -5.72
C GLN A 388 0.19 4.52 -4.90
N VAL A 389 0.07 3.28 -5.37
CA VAL A 389 0.61 2.09 -4.69
C VAL A 389 2.11 1.93 -4.91
N PHE A 390 2.57 2.04 -6.15
CA PHE A 390 3.94 1.73 -6.53
C PHE A 390 4.83 2.97 -6.70
N GLY A 391 4.28 4.17 -6.90
CA GLY A 391 5.05 5.35 -7.31
C GLY A 391 6.19 5.74 -6.36
N ARG A 392 6.06 5.43 -5.06
CA ARG A 392 7.12 5.65 -4.06
C ARG A 392 8.34 4.74 -4.25
N PHE A 393 8.13 3.50 -4.69
CA PHE A 393 9.17 2.47 -4.76
C PHE A 393 9.58 2.12 -6.20
N TRP A 394 8.70 2.41 -7.17
CA TRP A 394 8.86 2.12 -8.59
C TRP A 394 8.19 3.23 -9.44
N PRO A 395 8.80 4.43 -9.48
CA PRO A 395 8.28 5.55 -10.27
C PRO A 395 8.31 5.22 -11.79
N GLU A 396 7.33 5.72 -12.54
CA GLU A 396 7.30 5.57 -14.01
C GLU A 396 7.95 6.78 -14.66
N SER A 397 8.99 6.56 -15.45
CA SER A 397 9.72 7.62 -16.13
C SER A 397 9.13 7.90 -17.52
N GLY A 398 8.08 8.73 -17.64
CA GLY A 398 7.68 9.38 -18.90
C GLY A 398 7.65 8.54 -20.19
N LEU A 399 7.42 7.22 -20.09
CA LEU A 399 7.54 6.30 -21.22
C LEU A 399 6.43 6.60 -22.23
N GLY A 400 6.77 6.88 -23.48
CA GLY A 400 5.80 7.00 -24.58
C GLY A 400 5.19 5.64 -24.97
N PRO A 401 4.12 5.63 -25.78
CA PRO A 401 3.53 4.41 -26.34
C PRO A 401 4.56 3.47 -26.99
N GLN A 402 4.47 2.17 -26.73
CA GLN A 402 5.41 1.14 -27.22
C GLN A 402 4.71 0.11 -28.12
N PRO A 403 4.19 0.48 -29.30
CA PRO A 403 3.37 -0.40 -30.14
C PRO A 403 4.13 -1.63 -30.63
N GLN A 404 5.44 -1.51 -30.87
CA GLN A 404 6.29 -2.62 -31.32
C GLN A 404 6.38 -3.74 -30.28
N LEU A 405 6.51 -3.41 -28.99
CA LEU A 405 6.53 -4.40 -27.90
C LEU A 405 5.17 -5.05 -27.69
N LEU A 406 4.09 -4.27 -27.81
CA LEU A 406 2.73 -4.80 -27.74
C LEU A 406 2.47 -5.80 -28.86
N ILE A 407 2.76 -5.43 -30.11
CA ILE A 407 2.60 -6.33 -31.27
C ILE A 407 3.48 -7.57 -31.11
N GLY A 408 4.75 -7.40 -30.69
CA GLY A 408 5.65 -8.53 -30.44
C GLY A 408 5.11 -9.51 -29.38
N ALA A 409 4.57 -8.99 -28.27
CA ALA A 409 3.95 -9.82 -27.23
C ALA A 409 2.67 -10.52 -27.71
N LEU A 410 1.83 -9.84 -28.50
CA LEU A 410 0.61 -10.45 -29.07
C LEU A 410 0.94 -11.52 -30.10
N LEU A 411 1.94 -11.30 -30.97
CA LEU A 411 2.40 -12.30 -31.93
C LEU A 411 3.02 -13.52 -31.22
N LEU A 412 3.78 -13.29 -30.15
CA LEU A 412 4.32 -14.38 -29.33
C LEU A 412 3.21 -15.17 -28.62
N GLY A 413 2.21 -14.48 -28.07
CA GLY A 413 1.04 -15.13 -27.48
C GLY A 413 0.25 -15.94 -28.52
N LEU A 414 0.09 -15.42 -29.74
CA LEU A 414 -0.58 -16.13 -30.84
C LEU A 414 0.20 -17.36 -31.28
N PHE A 415 1.52 -17.23 -31.39
CA PHE A 415 2.39 -18.35 -31.69
C PHE A 415 2.30 -19.43 -30.59
N ALA A 416 2.34 -19.04 -29.32
CA ALA A 416 2.21 -19.96 -28.20
C ALA A 416 0.83 -20.62 -28.13
N SER A 417 -0.26 -19.89 -28.41
CA SER A 417 -1.60 -20.46 -28.40
C SER A 417 -1.84 -21.46 -29.53
N ILE A 418 -1.19 -21.29 -30.67
CA ILE A 418 -1.24 -22.28 -31.76
C ILE A 418 -0.40 -23.51 -31.41
N THR A 419 0.78 -23.31 -30.82
CA THR A 419 1.81 -24.34 -30.72
C THR A 419 1.88 -25.09 -29.39
N LEU A 420 1.41 -24.58 -28.26
CA LEU A 420 1.58 -25.24 -26.96
C LEU A 420 0.45 -26.18 -26.52
N PRO A 421 -0.85 -25.85 -26.72
CA PRO A 421 -1.94 -26.69 -26.21
C PRO A 421 -1.89 -28.10 -26.79
N GLU A 422 -2.19 -29.09 -25.94
CA GLU A 422 -2.23 -30.53 -26.27
C GLU A 422 -0.87 -31.15 -26.69
N ARG A 423 0.20 -30.35 -26.69
CA ARG A 423 1.56 -30.79 -27.02
C ARG A 423 2.40 -31.07 -25.78
N ARG A 424 3.31 -32.05 -25.87
CA ARG A 424 4.29 -32.29 -24.82
C ARG A 424 5.39 -31.23 -24.82
N ILE A 425 6.15 -31.14 -23.73
CA ILE A 425 7.34 -30.28 -23.65
C ILE A 425 8.35 -30.74 -24.71
N GLY A 426 8.80 -29.79 -25.54
CA GLY A 426 9.64 -30.03 -26.71
C GLY A 426 10.16 -28.73 -27.33
N LEU A 427 10.32 -28.72 -28.65
CA LEU A 427 10.79 -27.59 -29.43
C LEU A 427 9.92 -26.32 -29.28
N ALA A 428 8.60 -26.46 -29.30
CA ALA A 428 7.67 -25.31 -29.23
C ALA A 428 7.83 -24.51 -27.94
N VAL A 429 7.87 -25.19 -26.79
CA VAL A 429 8.08 -24.55 -25.47
C VAL A 429 9.42 -23.81 -25.43
N GLY A 430 10.49 -24.45 -25.92
CA GLY A 430 11.81 -23.84 -25.99
C GLY A 430 11.83 -22.59 -26.88
N LEU A 431 11.18 -22.65 -28.04
CA LEU A 431 11.10 -21.54 -28.98
C LEU A 431 10.29 -20.36 -28.41
N VAL A 432 9.13 -20.63 -27.78
CA VAL A 432 8.33 -19.61 -27.07
C VAL A 432 9.17 -18.93 -25.99
N ALA A 433 9.91 -19.70 -25.18
CA ALA A 433 10.76 -19.16 -24.12
C ALA A 433 11.92 -18.30 -24.68
N LEU A 434 12.57 -18.74 -25.76
CA LEU A 434 13.63 -17.97 -26.42
C LEU A 434 13.10 -16.68 -27.05
N LEU A 435 11.93 -16.71 -27.71
CA LEU A 435 11.29 -15.51 -28.27
C LEU A 435 10.86 -14.53 -27.16
N ALA A 436 10.32 -15.03 -26.05
CA ALA A 436 10.01 -14.21 -24.87
C ALA A 436 11.27 -13.51 -24.32
N ALA A 437 12.36 -14.27 -24.18
CA ALA A 437 13.64 -13.74 -23.75
C ALA A 437 14.19 -12.71 -24.74
N ALA A 438 14.11 -12.97 -26.06
CA ALA A 438 14.55 -12.06 -27.10
C ALA A 438 13.76 -10.74 -27.08
N LEU A 439 12.43 -10.79 -26.91
CA LEU A 439 11.58 -9.60 -26.77
C LEU A 439 11.97 -8.76 -25.56
N MET A 440 12.21 -9.41 -24.42
CA MET A 440 12.62 -8.75 -23.17
C MET A 440 14.03 -8.13 -23.29
N LEU A 441 14.97 -8.83 -23.93
CA LEU A 441 16.32 -8.32 -24.19
C LEU A 441 16.34 -7.20 -25.22
N TRP A 442 15.44 -7.22 -26.20
CA TRP A 442 15.28 -6.15 -27.17
C TRP A 442 14.83 -4.83 -26.51
N ALA A 443 13.92 -4.92 -25.53
CA ALA A 443 13.52 -3.80 -24.68
C ALA A 443 14.63 -3.34 -23.71
N SER A 444 15.52 -4.25 -23.30
CA SER A 444 16.55 -3.96 -22.30
C SER A 444 17.71 -3.11 -22.84
N LYS A 445 18.16 -2.15 -22.03
CA LYS A 445 19.37 -1.35 -22.25
C LYS A 445 20.67 -2.09 -21.91
N GLU A 446 20.61 -3.15 -21.10
CA GLU A 446 21.77 -3.83 -20.51
C GLU A 446 22.25 -5.07 -21.30
N ARG A 447 21.64 -5.31 -22.48
CA ARG A 447 21.85 -6.52 -23.31
C ARG A 447 23.29 -6.76 -23.78
N ARG A 448 24.18 -5.76 -23.71
CA ARG A 448 25.59 -5.84 -24.16
C ARG A 448 26.60 -5.97 -23.03
N SER A 449 26.17 -5.97 -21.76
CA SER A 449 27.11 -6.14 -20.65
C SER A 449 27.68 -7.56 -20.64
N PRO A 450 28.93 -7.78 -20.18
CA PRO A 450 29.52 -9.12 -20.12
C PRO A 450 28.72 -10.07 -19.23
N TRP A 451 28.16 -9.54 -18.13
CA TRP A 451 27.21 -10.27 -17.29
C TRP A 451 25.97 -10.73 -18.07
N ALA A 452 25.35 -9.83 -18.83
CA ALA A 452 24.19 -10.18 -19.64
C ALA A 452 24.53 -11.25 -20.68
N ILE A 453 25.65 -11.12 -21.40
CA ILE A 453 26.07 -12.10 -22.41
C ILE A 453 26.25 -13.48 -21.78
N THR A 454 26.89 -13.58 -20.61
CA THR A 454 27.06 -14.86 -19.91
C THR A 454 25.71 -15.43 -19.44
N CYS A 455 24.83 -14.61 -18.86
CA CYS A 455 23.49 -15.06 -18.46
C CYS A 455 22.63 -15.49 -19.65
N ILE A 456 22.74 -14.82 -20.80
CA ILE A 456 22.06 -15.18 -22.03
C ILE A 456 22.57 -16.52 -22.55
N ALA A 457 23.90 -16.72 -22.60
CA ALA A 457 24.48 -17.98 -23.06
C ALA A 457 24.05 -19.18 -22.19
N VAL A 458 24.10 -19.02 -20.86
CA VAL A 458 23.64 -20.06 -19.92
C VAL A 458 22.12 -20.24 -20.00
N GLY A 459 21.36 -19.14 -20.13
CA GLY A 459 19.90 -19.17 -20.30
C GLY A 459 19.47 -19.93 -21.55
N ILE A 460 20.14 -19.71 -22.69
CA ILE A 460 19.91 -20.47 -23.93
C ILE A 460 20.19 -21.96 -23.71
N GLY A 461 21.30 -22.30 -23.02
CA GLY A 461 21.62 -23.68 -22.68
C GLY A 461 20.56 -24.34 -21.79
N LEU A 462 20.05 -23.61 -20.79
CA LEU A 462 18.96 -24.08 -19.93
C LEU A 462 17.65 -24.26 -20.73
N THR A 463 17.28 -23.32 -21.58
CA THR A 463 16.10 -23.46 -22.44
C THR A 463 16.24 -24.61 -23.43
N ALA A 464 17.44 -24.92 -23.91
CA ALA A 464 17.68 -26.09 -24.76
C ALA A 464 17.35 -27.42 -24.06
N MET A 465 17.27 -27.47 -22.72
CA MET A 465 16.84 -28.67 -21.99
C MET A 465 15.42 -29.12 -22.36
N THR A 466 14.53 -28.21 -22.80
CA THR A 466 13.18 -28.59 -23.26
C THR A 466 13.22 -29.48 -24.51
N VAL A 467 14.30 -29.39 -25.28
CA VAL A 467 14.53 -30.16 -26.51
C VAL A 467 15.48 -31.32 -26.26
N LEU A 468 16.47 -31.16 -25.37
CA LEU A 468 17.49 -32.17 -25.12
C LEU A 468 17.05 -33.27 -24.16
N ARG A 469 16.10 -32.99 -23.24
CA ARG A 469 15.65 -33.91 -22.20
C ARG A 469 14.15 -34.11 -22.25
N ALA A 470 13.74 -35.37 -22.22
CA ALA A 470 12.34 -35.78 -22.19
C ALA A 470 11.77 -35.69 -20.76
N THR A 471 12.64 -35.70 -19.75
CA THR A 471 12.28 -35.60 -18.35
C THR A 471 11.76 -34.19 -17.99
N GLU A 472 10.47 -34.09 -17.69
CA GLU A 472 9.74 -32.82 -17.58
C GLU A 472 10.23 -31.92 -16.45
N TRP A 473 10.56 -32.48 -15.28
CA TRP A 473 10.99 -31.70 -14.12
C TRP A 473 12.30 -30.93 -14.39
N ILE A 474 13.22 -31.51 -15.18
CA ILE A 474 14.47 -30.85 -15.59
C ILE A 474 14.15 -29.67 -16.51
N ALA A 475 13.24 -29.85 -17.46
CA ALA A 475 12.83 -28.80 -18.39
C ALA A 475 12.17 -27.63 -17.64
N VAL A 476 11.23 -27.90 -16.72
CA VAL A 476 10.54 -26.86 -15.93
C VAL A 476 11.52 -26.07 -15.06
N LEU A 477 12.38 -26.74 -14.28
CA LEU A 477 13.36 -26.05 -13.44
C LEU A 477 14.38 -25.26 -14.28
N SER A 478 14.77 -25.78 -15.45
CA SER A 478 15.66 -25.05 -16.37
C SER A 478 15.02 -23.76 -16.89
N LEU A 479 13.73 -23.79 -17.25
CA LEU A 479 12.99 -22.61 -17.67
C LEU A 479 12.84 -21.59 -16.54
N MET A 480 12.53 -22.05 -15.32
CA MET A 480 12.45 -21.18 -14.14
C MET A 480 13.78 -20.49 -13.85
N LEU A 481 14.89 -21.24 -13.95
CA LEU A 481 16.23 -20.71 -13.70
C LEU A 481 16.70 -19.77 -14.82
N ALA A 482 16.37 -20.07 -16.08
CA ALA A 482 16.60 -19.16 -17.21
C ALA A 482 15.80 -17.86 -17.06
N ALA A 483 14.54 -17.94 -16.63
CA ALA A 483 13.71 -16.78 -16.33
C ALA A 483 14.28 -15.94 -15.17
N LEU A 484 14.77 -16.58 -14.10
CA LEU A 484 15.44 -15.91 -12.99
C LEU A 484 16.73 -15.20 -13.44
N LEU A 485 17.56 -15.83 -14.27
CA LEU A 485 18.75 -15.21 -14.84
C LEU A 485 18.40 -13.98 -15.70
N LEU A 486 17.35 -14.09 -16.52
CA LEU A 486 16.87 -12.99 -17.36
C LEU A 486 16.36 -11.82 -16.51
N ALA A 487 15.54 -12.10 -15.50
CA ALA A 487 15.03 -11.09 -14.56
C ALA A 487 16.17 -10.39 -13.79
N ALA A 488 17.14 -11.16 -13.28
CA ALA A 488 18.30 -10.63 -12.57
C ALA A 488 19.21 -9.79 -13.48
N THR A 489 19.30 -10.16 -14.77
CA THR A 489 20.04 -9.39 -15.78
C THR A 489 19.38 -8.05 -16.05
N VAL A 490 18.07 -8.06 -16.29
CA VAL A 490 17.29 -6.87 -16.63
C VAL A 490 17.20 -5.88 -15.46
N THR A 491 17.01 -6.38 -14.24
CA THR A 491 16.93 -5.55 -13.03
C THR A 491 18.30 -5.17 -12.44
N ARG A 492 19.39 -5.71 -13.02
CA ARG A 492 20.77 -5.50 -12.57
C ARG A 492 21.00 -5.94 -11.11
N ALA A 493 20.30 -6.97 -10.65
CA ALA A 493 20.45 -7.52 -9.31
C ALA A 493 21.92 -7.81 -8.96
N ARG A 494 22.34 -7.46 -7.73
CA ARG A 494 23.73 -7.55 -7.23
C ARG A 494 23.84 -8.19 -5.85
N SER A 495 22.78 -8.16 -5.06
CA SER A 495 22.71 -8.69 -3.69
C SER A 495 21.86 -9.97 -3.61
N PHE A 496 22.06 -10.77 -2.57
CA PHE A 496 21.24 -11.95 -2.27
C PHE A 496 19.74 -11.63 -2.08
N VAL A 497 19.40 -10.37 -1.75
CA VAL A 497 18.01 -9.91 -1.61
C VAL A 497 17.46 -9.45 -2.96
N SER A 498 18.28 -8.75 -3.76
CA SER A 498 17.84 -8.24 -5.06
C SER A 498 17.56 -9.34 -6.10
N ILE A 499 18.21 -10.51 -6.01
CA ILE A 499 17.99 -11.63 -6.93
C ILE A 499 16.55 -12.18 -6.83
N PRO A 500 16.04 -12.64 -5.67
CA PRO A 500 14.65 -13.08 -5.57
C PRO A 500 13.66 -11.92 -5.81
N LEU A 501 14.02 -10.70 -5.40
CA LEU A 501 13.20 -9.52 -5.66
C LEU A 501 13.06 -9.22 -7.16
N SER A 502 14.04 -9.60 -8.00
CA SER A 502 13.95 -9.46 -9.46
C SER A 502 12.86 -10.34 -10.07
N ALA A 503 12.70 -11.59 -9.60
CA ALA A 503 11.62 -12.47 -10.03
C ALA A 503 10.26 -11.94 -9.58
N ALA A 504 10.15 -11.48 -8.34
CA ALA A 504 8.93 -10.82 -7.84
C ALA A 504 8.60 -9.55 -8.63
N SER A 505 9.61 -8.78 -9.03
CA SER A 505 9.44 -7.58 -9.86
C SER A 505 8.85 -7.92 -11.24
N TRP A 506 9.20 -9.06 -11.84
CA TRP A 506 8.56 -9.50 -13.09
C TRP A 506 7.07 -9.77 -12.89
N VAL A 507 6.68 -10.50 -11.85
CA VAL A 507 5.24 -10.72 -11.58
C VAL A 507 4.51 -9.40 -11.35
N LEU A 508 5.07 -8.51 -10.52
CA LEU A 508 4.47 -7.22 -10.19
C LEU A 508 4.45 -6.24 -11.38
N SER A 509 5.34 -6.41 -12.37
CA SER A 509 5.35 -5.59 -13.58
C SER A 509 4.07 -5.73 -14.41
N GLY A 510 3.35 -6.85 -14.32
CA GLY A 510 2.05 -7.04 -14.95
C GLY A 510 1.00 -6.03 -14.46
N LEU A 511 1.03 -5.70 -13.16
CA LEU A 511 0.16 -4.67 -12.57
C LEU A 511 0.72 -3.27 -12.82
N ARG A 512 2.03 -3.09 -12.63
CA ARG A 512 2.68 -1.79 -12.74
C ARG A 512 2.65 -1.22 -14.17
N GLY A 513 2.65 -2.08 -15.19
CA GLY A 513 2.65 -1.71 -16.61
C GLY A 513 1.29 -1.39 -17.22
N LEU A 514 0.18 -1.53 -16.48
CA LEU A 514 -1.18 -1.26 -16.98
C LEU A 514 -1.36 0.16 -17.55
N PRO A 515 -0.83 1.25 -16.94
CA PRO A 515 -0.94 2.59 -17.50
C PRO A 515 -0.23 2.73 -18.86
N LEU A 516 0.96 2.15 -19.01
CA LEU A 516 1.68 2.14 -20.29
C LEU A 516 0.94 1.34 -21.35
N LEU A 517 0.35 0.19 -20.97
CA LEU A 517 -0.47 -0.62 -21.85
C LEU A 517 -1.69 0.16 -22.36
N GLY A 518 -2.41 0.86 -21.48
CA GLY A 518 -3.55 1.70 -21.86
C GLY A 518 -3.16 2.82 -22.83
N ARG A 519 -2.05 3.52 -22.59
CA ARG A 519 -1.49 4.54 -23.50
C ARG A 519 -1.07 3.94 -24.85
N THR A 520 -0.51 2.74 -24.84
CA THR A 520 -0.08 2.05 -26.05
C THR A 520 -1.26 1.54 -26.88
N LEU A 521 -2.28 0.97 -26.24
CA LEU A 521 -3.52 0.51 -26.90
C LEU A 521 -4.27 1.69 -27.54
N THR A 522 -4.43 2.80 -26.82
CA THR A 522 -5.11 3.99 -27.35
C THR A 522 -4.35 4.62 -28.52
N ALA A 523 -3.01 4.67 -28.45
CA ALA A 523 -2.19 5.13 -29.57
C ALA A 523 -2.26 4.18 -30.79
N THR A 524 -2.23 2.86 -30.56
CA THR A 524 -2.28 1.84 -31.62
C THR A 524 -3.65 1.81 -32.30
N SER A 525 -4.75 1.96 -31.55
CA SER A 525 -6.12 2.00 -32.08
C SER A 525 -6.38 3.20 -32.98
N ARG A 526 -5.60 4.28 -32.88
CA ARG A 526 -5.73 5.47 -33.73
C ARG A 526 -4.92 5.37 -35.03
N MET A 527 -4.19 4.28 -35.25
CA MET A 527 -3.43 4.08 -36.50
C MET A 527 -4.38 3.75 -37.67
N PRO A 528 -4.36 4.53 -38.77
CA PRO A 528 -5.25 4.31 -39.93
C PRO A 528 -4.99 2.99 -40.67
N LEU A 529 -3.85 2.32 -40.40
CA LEU A 529 -3.48 1.04 -41.01
C LEU A 529 -4.13 -0.20 -40.37
N MET A 530 -4.74 -0.10 -39.17
CA MET A 530 -5.20 -1.28 -38.43
C MET A 530 -6.28 -2.06 -39.20
N TRP A 531 -7.27 -1.37 -39.76
CA TRP A 531 -8.37 -2.00 -40.49
C TRP A 531 -7.95 -2.63 -41.82
N PRO A 532 -7.15 -1.96 -42.68
CA PRO A 532 -6.56 -2.60 -43.85
C PRO A 532 -5.77 -3.88 -43.52
N VAL A 533 -4.94 -3.86 -42.47
CA VAL A 533 -4.15 -5.03 -42.05
C VAL A 533 -5.05 -6.18 -41.59
N LEU A 534 -6.08 -5.90 -40.78
CA LEU A 534 -7.02 -6.92 -40.30
C LEU A 534 -7.80 -7.56 -41.46
N ARG A 535 -8.23 -6.73 -42.42
CA ARG A 535 -8.90 -7.18 -43.65
C ARG A 535 -7.97 -8.06 -44.49
N THR A 536 -6.73 -7.64 -44.73
CA THR A 536 -5.75 -8.44 -45.48
C THR A 536 -5.42 -9.74 -44.77
N ALA A 537 -5.29 -9.74 -43.44
CA ALA A 537 -5.07 -10.94 -42.65
C ALA A 537 -6.26 -11.91 -42.73
N ALA A 538 -7.50 -11.41 -42.68
CA ALA A 538 -8.71 -12.23 -42.84
C ALA A 538 -8.77 -12.87 -44.24
N ILE A 539 -8.49 -12.09 -45.29
CA ILE A 539 -8.44 -12.59 -46.67
C ILE A 539 -7.32 -13.63 -46.82
N ALA A 540 -6.14 -13.38 -46.26
CA ALA A 540 -5.02 -14.32 -46.28
C ALA A 540 -5.34 -15.61 -45.51
N ALA A 541 -6.05 -15.53 -44.38
CA ALA A 541 -6.49 -16.69 -43.61
C ALA A 541 -7.51 -17.54 -44.40
N VAL A 542 -8.48 -16.90 -45.07
CA VAL A 542 -9.41 -17.59 -45.96
C VAL A 542 -8.65 -18.27 -47.10
N GLY A 543 -7.69 -17.59 -47.73
CA GLY A 543 -6.84 -18.17 -48.75
C GLY A 543 -6.02 -19.36 -48.21
N LEU A 544 -5.43 -19.24 -47.03
CA LEU A 544 -4.63 -20.29 -46.40
C LEU A 544 -5.47 -21.53 -46.10
N VAL A 545 -6.70 -21.37 -45.61
CA VAL A 545 -7.61 -22.50 -45.35
C VAL A 545 -8.04 -23.17 -46.64
N LEU A 546 -8.46 -22.39 -47.64
CA LEU A 546 -8.93 -22.91 -48.93
C LEU A 546 -7.81 -23.63 -49.70
N PHE A 547 -6.69 -22.95 -49.93
CA PHE A 547 -5.56 -23.51 -50.68
C PHE A 547 -4.76 -24.53 -49.86
N GLY A 548 -4.57 -24.29 -48.56
CA GLY A 548 -3.89 -25.22 -47.67
C GLY A 548 -4.66 -26.54 -47.53
N GLY A 549 -5.99 -26.50 -47.39
CA GLY A 549 -6.83 -27.69 -47.39
C GLY A 549 -6.80 -28.43 -48.73
N LEU A 550 -6.84 -27.70 -49.86
CA LEU A 550 -6.78 -28.28 -51.20
C LEU A 550 -5.42 -28.94 -51.51
N PHE A 551 -4.30 -28.32 -51.10
CA PHE A 551 -2.97 -28.90 -51.27
C PHE A 551 -2.73 -30.06 -50.29
N ALA A 552 -3.25 -29.97 -49.06
CA ALA A 552 -3.15 -31.04 -48.07
C ALA A 552 -3.94 -32.30 -48.49
N SER A 553 -5.06 -32.14 -49.20
CA SER A 553 -5.79 -33.27 -49.77
C SER A 553 -5.18 -33.78 -51.07
N GLY A 554 -4.51 -32.91 -51.84
CA GLY A 554 -3.91 -33.24 -53.13
C GLY A 554 -2.53 -33.91 -53.06
N ASP A 555 -1.75 -33.66 -52.00
CA ASP A 555 -0.39 -34.20 -51.83
C ASP A 555 -0.19 -34.79 -50.42
N ALA A 556 0.20 -36.06 -50.36
CA ALA A 556 0.32 -36.79 -49.09
C ALA A 556 1.46 -36.27 -48.18
N ILE A 557 2.55 -35.76 -48.76
CA ILE A 557 3.67 -35.21 -47.99
C ILE A 557 3.24 -33.89 -47.37
N PHE A 558 2.67 -32.99 -48.18
CA PHE A 558 2.14 -31.72 -47.73
C PHE A 558 0.98 -31.90 -46.74
N GLY A 559 0.11 -32.90 -46.94
CA GLY A 559 -0.96 -33.28 -46.02
C GLY A 559 -0.44 -33.67 -44.63
N SER A 560 0.63 -34.47 -44.56
CA SER A 560 1.26 -34.85 -43.28
C SER A 560 1.86 -33.66 -42.52
N TRP A 561 2.47 -32.71 -43.25
CA TRP A 561 2.99 -31.47 -42.65
C TRP A 561 1.86 -30.54 -42.21
N ALA A 562 0.81 -30.41 -43.02
CA ALA A 562 -0.36 -29.61 -42.70
C ALA A 562 -1.07 -30.13 -41.46
N GLN A 563 -1.30 -31.43 -41.33
CA GLN A 563 -1.88 -32.03 -40.11
C GLN A 563 -1.00 -31.84 -38.88
N SER A 564 0.33 -31.84 -39.04
CA SER A 564 1.27 -31.59 -37.93
C SER A 564 1.29 -30.12 -37.48
N LEU A 565 1.06 -29.18 -38.41
CA LEU A 565 1.10 -27.73 -38.16
C LEU A 565 -0.26 -27.13 -37.80
N VAL A 566 -1.35 -27.66 -38.37
CA VAL A 566 -2.71 -27.15 -38.17
C VAL A 566 -3.21 -27.59 -36.79
N PRO A 567 -3.60 -26.65 -35.91
CA PRO A 567 -4.12 -26.99 -34.59
C PRO A 567 -5.48 -27.67 -34.68
N ASP A 568 -5.72 -28.69 -33.85
CA ASP A 568 -7.07 -29.16 -33.58
C ASP A 568 -7.88 -28.01 -32.94
N LEU A 569 -9.01 -27.67 -33.55
CA LEU A 569 -9.90 -26.54 -33.20
C LEU A 569 -11.17 -27.01 -32.50
N ARG A 570 -11.05 -27.97 -31.59
CA ARG A 570 -12.17 -28.40 -30.74
C ARG A 570 -12.52 -27.35 -29.69
N TRP A 571 -13.78 -27.29 -29.23
CA TRP A 571 -14.25 -26.25 -28.30
C TRP A 571 -13.49 -26.20 -26.96
N ASP A 572 -13.08 -27.35 -26.44
CA ASP A 572 -12.18 -27.52 -25.28
C ASP A 572 -10.79 -26.93 -25.52
N SER A 573 -10.22 -27.16 -26.71
CA SER A 573 -8.94 -26.60 -27.11
C SER A 573 -8.97 -25.06 -27.22
N ILE A 574 -10.08 -24.46 -27.68
CA ILE A 574 -10.18 -23.01 -27.89
C ILE A 574 -10.00 -22.24 -26.57
N ILE A 575 -10.59 -22.72 -25.48
CA ILE A 575 -10.46 -22.08 -24.16
C ILE A 575 -9.00 -22.12 -23.70
N ALA A 576 -8.33 -23.28 -23.81
CA ALA A 576 -6.92 -23.42 -23.47
C ALA A 576 -6.02 -22.53 -24.35
N ARG A 577 -6.33 -22.41 -25.64
CA ARG A 577 -5.62 -21.54 -26.59
C ARG A 577 -5.77 -20.06 -26.23
N ILE A 578 -6.99 -19.60 -25.94
CA ILE A 578 -7.24 -18.22 -25.50
C ILE A 578 -6.49 -17.95 -24.19
N PHE A 579 -6.53 -18.89 -23.26
CA PHE A 579 -5.82 -18.76 -21.99
C PHE A 579 -4.30 -18.67 -22.19
N VAL A 580 -3.69 -19.58 -22.97
CA VAL A 580 -2.26 -19.54 -23.31
C VAL A 580 -1.90 -18.24 -24.03
N PHE A 581 -2.73 -17.78 -24.96
CA PHE A 581 -2.54 -16.51 -25.67
C PHE A 581 -2.41 -15.35 -24.68
N VAL A 582 -3.41 -15.18 -23.80
CA VAL A 582 -3.45 -14.08 -22.83
C VAL A 582 -2.32 -14.21 -21.83
N PHE A 583 -2.06 -15.43 -21.33
CA PHE A 583 -1.02 -15.69 -20.33
C PHE A 583 0.38 -15.39 -20.89
N VAL A 584 0.75 -15.96 -22.05
CA VAL A 584 2.08 -15.78 -22.64
C VAL A 584 2.27 -14.34 -23.10
N ALA A 585 1.27 -13.73 -23.76
CA ALA A 585 1.35 -12.32 -24.13
C ALA A 585 1.49 -11.41 -22.91
N GLY A 586 0.73 -11.68 -21.84
CA GLY A 586 0.79 -10.94 -20.58
C GLY A 586 2.14 -11.06 -19.88
N VAL A 587 2.68 -12.27 -19.74
CA VAL A 587 4.01 -12.52 -19.14
C VAL A 587 5.12 -11.85 -19.96
N ALA A 588 5.04 -11.93 -21.29
CA ALA A 588 6.00 -11.30 -22.20
C ALA A 588 5.92 -9.76 -22.13
N LEU A 589 4.71 -9.19 -22.07
CA LEU A 589 4.50 -7.75 -21.94
C LEU A 589 4.98 -7.25 -20.56
N ALA A 590 4.71 -7.98 -19.50
CA ALA A 590 5.22 -7.72 -18.16
C ALA A 590 6.77 -7.72 -18.16
N GLY A 591 7.38 -8.74 -18.77
CA GLY A 591 8.84 -8.82 -18.93
C GLY A 591 9.42 -7.66 -19.73
N ALA A 592 8.78 -7.28 -20.83
CA ALA A 592 9.15 -6.12 -21.63
C ALA A 592 9.03 -4.81 -20.84
N TYR A 593 7.97 -4.63 -20.04
CA TYR A 593 7.83 -3.48 -19.15
C TYR A 593 8.95 -3.45 -18.10
N LEU A 594 9.24 -4.57 -17.45
CA LEU A 594 10.35 -4.69 -16.50
C LEU A 594 11.68 -4.32 -17.16
N ALA A 595 11.87 -4.65 -18.44
CA ALA A 595 13.06 -4.29 -19.21
C ALA A 595 13.16 -2.81 -19.59
N LEU A 596 12.03 -2.16 -19.83
CA LEU A 596 11.98 -0.72 -20.08
C LEU A 596 12.17 0.11 -18.82
N ASN A 597 11.53 -0.30 -17.72
CA ASN A 597 11.52 0.41 -16.45
C ASN A 597 11.92 -0.53 -15.29
N PRO A 598 13.19 -0.97 -15.20
CA PRO A 598 13.62 -1.82 -14.10
C PRO A 598 13.55 -1.05 -12.77
N PRO A 599 13.01 -1.65 -11.69
CA PRO A 599 12.92 -0.99 -10.40
C PRO A 599 14.32 -0.77 -9.79
N PRO A 600 14.49 0.21 -8.90
CA PRO A 600 15.77 0.52 -8.25
C PRO A 600 16.15 -0.50 -7.15
N ILE A 601 16.05 -1.80 -7.45
CA ILE A 601 16.37 -2.89 -6.51
C ILE A 601 17.86 -3.23 -6.47
N ALA A 602 18.64 -2.75 -7.44
CA ALA A 602 20.08 -2.96 -7.48
C ALA A 602 20.81 -2.28 -6.30
N ASP A 603 20.21 -1.20 -5.75
CA ASP A 603 20.77 -0.39 -4.66
C ASP A 603 20.15 -0.75 -3.29
N LEU A 604 19.21 -1.69 -3.25
CA LEU A 604 18.67 -2.29 -2.02
C LEU A 604 19.68 -3.28 -1.42
N ASP A 605 20.81 -2.73 -0.99
CA ASP A 605 21.71 -3.42 -0.07
C ASP A 605 21.14 -3.31 1.35
N VAL A 606 21.08 -4.44 2.06
CA VAL A 606 20.77 -4.44 3.49
C VAL A 606 21.78 -3.53 4.18
N PRO A 607 21.36 -2.45 4.88
CA PRO A 607 22.27 -1.50 5.49
C PRO A 607 23.31 -2.24 6.33
N ARG A 608 24.59 -1.92 6.16
CA ARG A 608 25.62 -2.39 7.09
C ARG A 608 25.31 -1.74 8.44
N GLY A 609 24.72 -2.51 9.35
CA GLY A 609 24.53 -2.06 10.73
C GLY A 609 25.87 -1.63 11.33
N ALA A 610 25.83 -0.75 12.33
CA ALA A 610 27.04 -0.32 13.02
C ALA A 610 27.85 -1.56 13.47
N PRO A 611 29.17 -1.59 13.18
CA PRO A 611 30.01 -2.70 13.64
C PRO A 611 29.97 -2.77 15.17
N VAL A 612 30.10 -3.97 15.71
CA VAL A 612 30.13 -4.15 17.17
C VAL A 612 31.30 -3.41 17.77
N ARG A 613 31.10 -2.84 18.97
CA ARG A 613 32.14 -2.03 19.65
C ARG A 613 33.31 -2.90 20.09
N HIS A 614 33.04 -4.12 20.54
CA HIS A 614 34.07 -5.03 21.03
C HIS A 614 34.19 -6.28 20.16
N ARG A 615 35.44 -6.77 20.01
CA ARG A 615 35.74 -7.97 19.22
C ARG A 615 35.02 -9.23 19.72
N TRP A 616 34.85 -9.36 21.03
CA TRP A 616 34.27 -10.56 21.64
C TRP A 616 32.78 -10.75 21.31
N GLU A 617 32.04 -9.67 21.02
CA GLU A 617 30.59 -9.72 20.71
C GLU A 617 30.27 -10.56 19.46
N TRP A 618 31.19 -10.62 18.49
CA TRP A 618 31.03 -11.46 17.29
C TRP A 618 31.96 -12.68 17.29
N LEU A 619 33.15 -12.56 17.91
CA LEU A 619 34.15 -13.62 17.89
C LEU A 619 33.80 -14.78 18.83
N VAL A 620 33.18 -14.53 20.00
CA VAL A 620 32.81 -15.60 20.94
C VAL A 620 31.73 -16.52 20.36
N PRO A 621 30.59 -16.00 19.84
CA PRO A 621 29.59 -16.86 19.19
C PRO A 621 30.17 -17.64 18.01
N LEU A 622 31.00 -16.99 17.18
CA LEU A 622 31.66 -17.66 16.06
C LEU A 622 32.65 -18.73 16.54
N GLY A 623 33.41 -18.46 17.60
CA GLY A 623 34.34 -19.40 18.21
C GLY A 623 33.66 -20.65 18.75
N VAL A 624 32.46 -20.51 19.35
CA VAL A 624 31.64 -21.65 19.75
C VAL A 624 31.23 -22.50 18.56
N VAL A 625 30.79 -21.87 17.46
CA VAL A 625 30.44 -22.59 16.21
C VAL A 625 31.66 -23.33 15.66
N ILE A 626 32.83 -22.69 15.60
CA ILE A 626 34.08 -23.31 15.15
C ILE A 626 34.44 -24.51 16.04
N ALA A 627 34.36 -24.36 17.38
CA ALA A 627 34.65 -25.43 18.32
C ALA A 627 33.71 -26.63 18.14
N LEU A 628 32.41 -26.39 17.90
CA LEU A 628 31.44 -27.43 17.60
C LEU A 628 31.76 -28.16 16.29
N PHE A 629 32.15 -27.43 15.23
CA PHE A 629 32.57 -28.04 13.96
C PHE A 629 33.83 -28.90 14.14
N VAL A 630 34.80 -28.45 14.93
CA VAL A 630 36.00 -29.24 15.26
C VAL A 630 35.62 -30.49 16.03
N ALA A 631 34.81 -30.38 17.09
CA ALA A 631 34.37 -31.54 17.88
C ALA A 631 33.59 -32.55 17.01
N PHE A 632 32.73 -32.06 16.12
CA PHE A 632 31.99 -32.89 15.18
C PHE A 632 32.91 -33.64 14.21
N LEU A 633 33.87 -32.95 13.59
CA LEU A 633 34.84 -33.57 12.68
C LEU A 633 35.75 -34.58 13.39
N VAL A 634 36.13 -34.31 14.64
CA VAL A 634 36.87 -35.27 15.47
C VAL A 634 36.02 -36.52 15.72
N ALA A 635 34.76 -36.35 16.12
CA ALA A 635 33.84 -37.48 16.31
C ALA A 635 33.69 -38.32 15.03
N GLN A 636 33.52 -37.68 13.87
CA GLN A 636 33.46 -38.38 12.58
C GLN A 636 34.76 -39.10 12.25
N ALA A 637 35.92 -38.48 12.46
CA ALA A 637 37.21 -39.11 12.21
C ALA A 637 37.44 -40.34 13.11
N THR A 638 37.04 -40.26 14.39
CA THR A 638 37.11 -41.42 15.30
C THR A 638 36.18 -42.55 14.86
N ALA A 639 34.99 -42.24 14.36
CA ALA A 639 34.07 -43.23 13.79
C ALA A 639 34.63 -43.90 12.53
N MET A 640 35.36 -43.16 11.68
CA MET A 640 36.00 -43.71 10.49
C MET A 640 37.19 -44.63 10.83
N TRP A 641 38.02 -44.28 11.81
CA TRP A 641 39.16 -45.11 12.23
C TRP A 641 38.78 -46.28 13.14
N GLY A 642 37.71 -46.16 13.93
CA GLY A 642 37.26 -47.20 14.87
C GLY A 642 36.61 -48.44 14.22
N GLY A 643 36.27 -48.38 12.94
CA GLY A 643 35.62 -49.48 12.22
C GLY A 643 34.18 -49.76 12.65
N HIS A 644 33.56 -50.76 12.03
CA HIS A 644 32.12 -51.06 12.22
C HIS A 644 31.77 -51.50 13.65
N GLU A 645 32.72 -52.12 14.34
CA GLU A 645 32.54 -52.65 15.70
C GLU A 645 32.51 -51.54 16.75
N TYR A 646 33.35 -50.51 16.60
CA TYR A 646 33.34 -49.32 17.46
C TYR A 646 32.01 -48.57 17.33
N LEU A 647 31.51 -48.38 16.11
CA LEU A 647 30.27 -47.66 15.87
C LEU A 647 29.08 -48.37 16.55
N ARG A 648 28.94 -49.67 16.32
CA ARG A 648 27.85 -50.49 16.88
C ARG A 648 27.89 -50.55 18.41
N LYS A 649 29.09 -50.60 19.01
CA LYS A 649 29.27 -50.59 20.47
C LYS A 649 28.91 -49.25 21.11
N THR A 650 29.08 -48.14 20.37
CA THR A 650 28.93 -46.79 20.93
C THR A 650 27.54 -46.21 20.69
N THR A 651 26.94 -46.42 19.52
CA THR A 651 25.64 -45.84 19.14
C THR A 651 24.50 -46.85 19.13
N GLY A 652 24.80 -48.16 19.11
CA GLY A 652 23.80 -49.22 18.95
C GLY A 652 23.23 -49.35 17.53
N LEU A 653 23.59 -48.44 16.62
CA LEU A 653 23.11 -48.44 15.23
C LEU A 653 23.97 -49.37 14.37
N SER A 654 23.33 -50.01 13.38
CA SER A 654 24.08 -50.63 12.28
C SER A 654 24.79 -49.56 11.44
N TYR A 655 25.85 -49.95 10.72
CA TYR A 655 26.57 -49.03 9.85
C TYR A 655 25.64 -48.39 8.79
N ALA A 656 24.70 -49.18 8.26
CA ALA A 656 23.69 -48.70 7.33
C ALA A 656 22.77 -47.64 7.96
N GLU A 657 22.14 -47.93 9.09
CA GLU A 657 21.24 -47.00 9.80
C GLU A 657 21.96 -45.72 10.22
N TYR A 658 23.22 -45.84 10.64
CA TYR A 658 24.06 -44.69 10.91
C TYR A 658 24.16 -43.84 9.65
N VAL A 659 24.56 -44.38 8.49
CA VAL A 659 24.75 -43.63 7.24
C VAL A 659 23.50 -42.85 6.80
N HIS A 660 22.29 -43.35 7.07
CA HIS A 660 21.04 -42.64 6.76
C HIS A 660 20.76 -41.42 7.65
N GLN A 661 21.15 -41.46 8.93
CA GLN A 661 20.79 -40.40 9.88
C GLN A 661 21.67 -39.16 9.75
N GLY A 662 21.03 -38.00 9.58
CA GLY A 662 21.70 -36.71 9.66
C GLY A 662 22.39 -36.23 8.37
N PHE A 663 22.20 -36.90 7.23
CA PHE A 663 22.69 -36.37 5.94
C PHE A 663 22.12 -34.96 5.67
N GLY A 664 20.80 -34.78 5.75
CA GLY A 664 20.18 -33.46 5.55
C GLY A 664 20.61 -32.42 6.59
N GLN A 665 21.03 -32.86 7.78
CA GLN A 665 21.57 -31.96 8.81
C GLN A 665 22.95 -31.42 8.41
N LEU A 666 23.79 -32.21 7.72
CA LEU A 666 25.09 -31.76 7.22
C LEU A 666 24.95 -30.69 6.14
N THR A 667 24.05 -30.90 5.18
CA THR A 667 23.73 -29.88 4.17
C THR A 667 23.17 -28.60 4.82
N THR A 668 22.33 -28.75 5.85
CA THR A 668 21.81 -27.61 6.63
C THR A 668 22.95 -26.85 7.34
N ALA A 669 23.94 -27.56 7.89
CA ALA A 669 25.10 -26.95 8.52
C ALA A 669 25.98 -26.20 7.50
N THR A 670 26.17 -26.73 6.29
CA THR A 670 26.85 -26.05 5.18
C THR A 670 26.13 -24.75 4.81
N PHE A 671 24.80 -24.78 4.67
CA PHE A 671 24.00 -23.58 4.39
C PHE A 671 24.06 -22.56 5.54
N LEU A 672 23.91 -23.00 6.79
CA LEU A 672 23.99 -22.14 7.96
C LEU A 672 25.37 -21.47 8.08
N THR A 673 26.43 -22.15 7.66
CA THR A 673 27.77 -21.55 7.58
C THR A 673 27.77 -20.30 6.69
N LEU A 674 27.15 -20.35 5.51
CA LEU A 674 27.06 -19.18 4.61
C LEU A 674 26.34 -18.01 5.29
N VAL A 675 25.29 -18.29 6.07
CA VAL A 675 24.55 -17.29 6.85
C VAL A 675 25.44 -16.70 7.96
N VAL A 676 26.11 -17.55 8.75
CA VAL A 676 27.01 -17.13 9.84
C VAL A 676 28.14 -16.25 9.28
N VAL A 677 28.76 -16.65 8.17
CA VAL A 677 29.79 -15.86 7.49
C VAL A 677 29.22 -14.52 7.01
N GLY A 678 28.02 -14.52 6.41
CA GLY A 678 27.34 -13.30 5.98
C GLY A 678 27.03 -12.32 7.12
N ILE A 679 26.65 -12.82 8.30
CA ILE A 679 26.39 -11.99 9.48
C ILE A 679 27.71 -11.47 10.08
N ALA A 680 28.69 -12.35 10.27
CA ALA A 680 29.98 -12.01 10.87
C ALA A 680 30.73 -10.96 10.06
N THR A 681 30.76 -11.09 8.72
CA THR A 681 31.40 -10.10 7.82
C THR A 681 30.74 -8.71 7.89
N ARG A 682 29.45 -8.63 8.23
CA ARG A 682 28.72 -7.35 8.40
C ARG A 682 28.89 -6.72 9.78
N LYS A 683 29.02 -7.54 10.83
CA LYS A 683 29.12 -7.07 12.22
C LYS A 683 30.55 -6.82 12.70
N ALA A 684 31.53 -7.51 12.14
CA ALA A 684 32.92 -7.42 12.61
C ALA A 684 33.56 -6.04 12.28
N PRO A 685 34.29 -5.43 13.23
CA PRO A 685 35.08 -4.23 12.97
C PRO A 685 36.21 -4.51 11.98
N GLN A 686 36.54 -3.55 11.11
CA GLN A 686 37.58 -3.69 10.07
C GLN A 686 38.61 -2.55 10.06
N GLN A 687 38.67 -1.77 11.15
CA GLN A 687 39.44 -0.53 11.24
C GLN A 687 40.95 -0.81 11.31
N THR A 688 41.38 -1.77 12.15
CA THR A 688 42.80 -2.11 12.31
C THR A 688 43.24 -3.29 11.46
N ALA A 689 44.55 -3.40 11.19
CA ALA A 689 45.12 -4.56 10.51
C ALA A 689 44.93 -5.86 11.30
N SER A 690 44.99 -5.78 12.63
CA SER A 690 44.70 -6.90 13.54
C SER A 690 43.25 -7.36 13.43
N ASP A 691 42.28 -6.44 13.36
CA ASP A 691 40.86 -6.80 13.19
C ASP A 691 40.63 -7.59 11.90
N ARG A 692 41.22 -7.12 10.80
CA ARG A 692 41.12 -7.79 9.49
C ARG A 692 41.78 -9.16 9.49
N LEU A 693 42.89 -9.33 10.20
CA LEU A 693 43.58 -10.62 10.32
C LEU A 693 42.73 -11.63 11.11
N VAL A 694 42.18 -11.22 12.27
CA VAL A 694 41.33 -12.08 13.12
C VAL A 694 40.06 -12.48 12.38
N LEU A 695 39.42 -11.53 11.69
CA LEU A 695 38.25 -11.80 10.84
C LEU A 695 38.54 -12.84 9.77
N ARG A 696 39.66 -12.68 9.04
CA ARG A 696 40.08 -13.63 8.02
C ARG A 696 40.36 -15.00 8.60
N ALA A 697 41.16 -15.07 9.67
CA ALA A 697 41.54 -16.34 10.29
C ALA A 697 40.32 -17.13 10.78
N ALA A 698 39.41 -16.46 11.50
CA ALA A 698 38.22 -17.13 12.05
C ALA A 698 37.26 -17.60 10.93
N LEU A 699 36.97 -16.74 9.94
CA LEU A 699 36.03 -17.09 8.87
C LEU A 699 36.61 -18.09 7.87
N VAL A 700 37.90 -17.97 7.50
CA VAL A 700 38.56 -18.97 6.65
C VAL A 700 38.65 -20.31 7.39
N GLY A 701 38.96 -20.30 8.70
CA GLY A 701 38.94 -21.51 9.53
C GLY A 701 37.58 -22.18 9.52
N LEU A 702 36.49 -21.43 9.74
CA LEU A 702 35.14 -21.96 9.62
C LEU A 702 34.86 -22.53 8.22
N CYS A 703 35.20 -21.81 7.14
CA CYS A 703 35.00 -22.30 5.78
C CYS A 703 35.77 -23.60 5.49
N VAL A 704 37.00 -23.74 5.98
CA VAL A 704 37.79 -24.97 5.82
C VAL A 704 37.14 -26.15 6.56
N LEU A 705 36.68 -25.93 7.80
CA LEU A 705 35.97 -26.96 8.56
C LEU A 705 34.67 -27.36 7.85
N THR A 706 33.92 -26.41 7.31
CA THR A 706 32.71 -26.70 6.53
C THR A 706 33.02 -27.47 5.25
N LEU A 707 34.12 -27.20 4.55
CA LEU A 707 34.55 -28.00 3.41
C LEU A 707 34.91 -29.44 3.80
N ALA A 708 35.48 -29.65 4.98
CA ALA A 708 35.71 -31.00 5.51
C ALA A 708 34.37 -31.72 5.81
N VAL A 709 33.36 -31.00 6.32
CA VAL A 709 32.01 -31.53 6.51
C VAL A 709 31.36 -31.91 5.19
N VAL A 710 31.45 -31.04 4.16
CA VAL A 710 31.00 -31.32 2.79
C VAL A 710 31.66 -32.60 2.25
N ALA A 711 32.98 -32.73 2.39
CA ALA A 711 33.72 -33.92 1.94
C ALA A 711 33.27 -35.19 2.69
N SER A 712 33.04 -35.09 4.01
CA SER A 712 32.50 -36.20 4.80
C SER A 712 31.09 -36.58 4.36
N ALA A 713 30.22 -35.61 4.08
CA ALA A 713 28.85 -35.84 3.62
C ALA A 713 28.84 -36.58 2.26
N LEU A 714 29.67 -36.15 1.31
CA LEU A 714 29.82 -36.80 0.00
C LEU A 714 30.34 -38.23 0.13
N TYR A 715 31.35 -38.46 0.96
CA TYR A 715 31.87 -39.81 1.22
C TYR A 715 30.81 -40.73 1.85
N ARG A 716 30.00 -40.18 2.76
CA ARG A 716 28.91 -40.93 3.39
C ARG A 716 27.82 -41.29 2.38
N MET A 717 27.47 -40.37 1.47
CA MET A 717 26.52 -40.64 0.40
C MET A 717 27.06 -41.65 -0.61
N SER A 718 28.35 -41.61 -0.95
CA SER A 718 28.93 -42.58 -1.89
C SER A 718 28.86 -44.02 -1.34
N LEU A 719 29.20 -44.22 -0.07
CA LEU A 719 29.05 -45.53 0.59
C LEU A 719 27.59 -45.98 0.63
N TYR A 720 26.67 -45.05 0.83
CA TYR A 720 25.24 -45.34 0.82
C TYR A 720 24.76 -45.79 -0.57
N GLN A 721 25.22 -45.12 -1.62
CA GLN A 721 24.92 -45.45 -3.01
C GLN A 721 25.50 -46.80 -3.42
N GLU A 722 26.70 -47.15 -2.97
CA GLU A 722 27.29 -48.47 -3.20
C GLU A 722 26.45 -49.58 -2.55
N ALA A 723 26.00 -49.38 -1.32
CA ALA A 723 25.20 -50.35 -0.58
C ALA A 723 23.78 -50.52 -1.16
N TYR A 724 23.08 -49.42 -1.46
CA TYR A 724 21.64 -49.42 -1.77
C TYR A 724 21.29 -49.04 -3.22
N GLY A 725 22.28 -48.78 -4.06
CA GLY A 725 22.07 -48.31 -5.44
C GLY A 725 21.96 -46.79 -5.57
N TYR A 726 21.98 -46.32 -6.80
CA TYR A 726 21.93 -44.91 -7.15
C TYR A 726 20.49 -44.46 -7.36
N THR A 727 20.16 -43.24 -6.95
CA THR A 727 18.89 -42.59 -7.31
C THR A 727 19.15 -41.19 -7.82
N VAL A 728 18.28 -40.67 -8.69
CA VAL A 728 18.36 -39.31 -9.25
C VAL A 728 18.42 -38.27 -8.14
N LEU A 729 17.62 -38.44 -7.07
CA LEU A 729 17.63 -37.56 -5.92
C LEU A 729 18.98 -37.57 -5.18
N ARG A 730 19.60 -38.74 -4.99
CA ARG A 730 20.92 -38.84 -4.32
C ARG A 730 22.01 -38.18 -5.15
N VAL A 731 22.02 -38.41 -6.46
CA VAL A 731 23.00 -37.79 -7.38
C VAL A 731 22.79 -36.27 -7.47
N PHE A 732 21.54 -35.81 -7.47
CA PHE A 732 21.22 -34.38 -7.41
C PHE A 732 21.73 -33.76 -6.12
N VAL A 733 21.53 -34.45 -5.00
CA VAL A 733 22.01 -34.04 -3.68
C VAL A 733 23.54 -33.97 -3.62
N ASP A 734 24.27 -34.93 -4.20
CA ASP A 734 25.74 -34.86 -4.29
C ASP A 734 26.20 -33.64 -5.09
N GLY A 735 25.57 -33.42 -6.25
CA GLY A 735 25.84 -32.26 -7.08
C GLY A 735 25.54 -30.94 -6.37
N PHE A 736 24.43 -30.89 -5.63
CA PHE A 736 24.03 -29.73 -4.84
C PHE A 736 25.00 -29.45 -3.68
N GLU A 737 25.46 -30.49 -2.98
CA GLU A 737 26.46 -30.36 -1.90
C GLU A 737 27.81 -29.91 -2.46
N LEU A 738 28.23 -30.41 -3.63
CA LEU A 738 29.41 -29.92 -4.35
C LEU A 738 29.27 -28.44 -4.75
N TRP A 739 28.08 -28.02 -5.21
CA TRP A 739 27.80 -26.62 -5.50
C TRP A 739 27.85 -25.75 -4.24
N LEU A 740 27.30 -26.20 -3.11
CA LEU A 740 27.46 -25.51 -1.83
C LEU A 740 28.93 -25.40 -1.41
N GLY A 741 29.72 -26.47 -1.59
CA GLY A 741 31.17 -26.45 -1.40
C GLY A 741 31.86 -25.40 -2.27
N LEU A 742 31.48 -25.29 -3.55
CA LEU A 742 31.97 -24.23 -4.44
C LEU A 742 31.59 -22.84 -3.90
N LEU A 743 30.37 -22.64 -3.39
CA LEU A 743 29.98 -21.36 -2.78
C LEU A 743 30.84 -21.03 -1.56
N ILE A 744 31.20 -22.02 -0.74
CA ILE A 744 32.11 -21.83 0.40
C ILE A 744 33.51 -21.41 -0.10
N VAL A 745 34.02 -22.02 -1.17
CA VAL A 745 35.29 -21.62 -1.80
C VAL A 745 35.23 -20.18 -2.33
N LEU A 746 34.17 -19.82 -3.06
CA LEU A 746 33.97 -18.46 -3.57
C LEU A 746 33.87 -17.43 -2.43
N MET A 747 33.18 -17.81 -1.34
CA MET A 747 33.09 -17.00 -0.13
C MET A 747 34.46 -16.83 0.53
N MET A 748 35.27 -17.89 0.62
CA MET A 748 36.63 -17.84 1.14
C MET A 748 37.50 -16.87 0.33
N VAL A 749 37.42 -16.91 -1.00
CA VAL A 749 38.11 -15.95 -1.88
C VAL A 749 37.65 -14.51 -1.60
N ALA A 750 36.35 -14.30 -1.41
CA ALA A 750 35.79 -12.99 -1.08
C ALA A 750 36.26 -12.47 0.31
N ILE A 751 36.34 -13.34 1.31
CA ILE A 751 36.85 -13.03 2.66
C ILE A 751 38.33 -12.62 2.58
N VAL A 752 39.15 -13.40 1.86
CA VAL A 752 40.59 -13.11 1.71
C VAL A 752 40.80 -11.78 0.99
N ARG A 753 40.05 -11.53 -0.09
CA ARG A 753 40.12 -10.28 -0.87
C ARG A 753 39.40 -9.09 -0.24
N LEU A 754 38.63 -9.28 0.84
CA LEU A 754 37.76 -8.29 1.47
C LEU A 754 36.80 -7.57 0.48
N LYS A 755 36.41 -8.26 -0.60
CA LYS A 755 35.50 -7.78 -1.63
C LYS A 755 34.47 -8.87 -1.94
N GLY A 756 33.23 -8.66 -1.53
CA GLY A 756 32.15 -9.66 -1.62
C GLY A 756 30.98 -9.30 -2.55
N THR A 757 31.00 -8.15 -3.23
CA THR A 757 29.87 -7.68 -4.06
C THR A 757 29.60 -8.55 -5.30
N TRP A 758 30.56 -9.35 -5.73
CA TRP A 758 30.43 -10.26 -6.88
C TRP A 758 29.89 -11.65 -6.50
N VAL A 759 29.93 -12.01 -5.22
CA VAL A 759 29.57 -13.36 -4.73
C VAL A 759 28.12 -13.74 -5.06
N PRO A 760 27.10 -12.88 -4.85
CA PRO A 760 25.71 -13.27 -5.15
C PRO A 760 25.49 -13.60 -6.64
N ARG A 761 26.13 -12.84 -7.54
CA ARG A 761 26.07 -13.07 -8.98
C ARG A 761 26.80 -14.35 -9.38
N ALA A 762 27.97 -14.60 -8.81
CA ALA A 762 28.69 -15.85 -9.03
C ALA A 762 27.92 -17.05 -8.47
N ALA A 763 27.23 -16.91 -7.35
CA ALA A 763 26.37 -17.95 -6.78
C ALA A 763 25.20 -18.30 -7.70
N LEU A 764 24.48 -17.29 -8.20
CA LEU A 764 23.39 -17.48 -9.16
C LEU A 764 23.88 -18.14 -10.45
N LEU A 765 24.97 -17.64 -11.03
CA LEU A 765 25.51 -18.16 -12.28
C LEU A 765 26.06 -19.58 -12.12
N SER A 766 26.80 -19.87 -11.05
CA SER A 766 27.31 -21.22 -10.77
C SER A 766 26.19 -22.21 -10.49
N GLY A 767 25.10 -21.80 -9.84
CA GLY A 767 23.92 -22.64 -9.65
C GLY A 767 23.22 -22.97 -10.97
N ALA A 768 23.12 -21.98 -11.87
CA ALA A 768 22.61 -22.19 -13.22
C ALA A 768 23.49 -23.11 -14.07
N VAL A 769 24.81 -22.93 -14.01
CA VAL A 769 25.77 -23.79 -14.71
C VAL A 769 25.75 -25.21 -14.13
N PHE A 770 25.65 -25.35 -12.81
CA PHE A 770 25.49 -26.64 -12.14
C PHE A 770 24.26 -27.37 -12.67
N PHE A 771 23.09 -26.71 -12.65
CA PHE A 771 21.85 -27.34 -13.10
C PHE A 771 21.87 -27.67 -14.60
N LEU A 772 22.47 -26.79 -15.41
CA LEU A 772 22.71 -27.05 -16.82
C LEU A 772 23.60 -28.28 -17.04
N ALA A 773 24.71 -28.39 -16.31
CA ALA A 773 25.61 -29.54 -16.39
C ALA A 773 24.92 -30.83 -15.91
N PHE A 774 24.13 -30.74 -14.84
CA PHE A 774 23.34 -31.86 -14.32
C PHE A 774 22.34 -32.37 -15.38
N GLY A 775 21.61 -31.46 -16.03
CA GLY A 775 20.73 -31.81 -17.15
C GLY A 775 21.50 -32.40 -18.34
N LEU A 776 22.63 -31.81 -18.74
CA LEU A 776 23.47 -32.30 -19.84
C LEU A 776 24.07 -33.70 -19.56
N MET A 777 24.34 -34.04 -18.30
CA MET A 777 24.85 -35.35 -17.89
C MET A 777 23.87 -36.51 -18.19
N ASN A 778 22.58 -36.23 -18.36
CA ASN A 778 21.51 -37.23 -18.39
C ASN A 778 21.41 -38.00 -17.06
N PRO A 779 20.82 -37.41 -16.00
CA PRO A 779 20.83 -38.04 -14.68
C PRO A 779 20.07 -39.37 -14.68
N ASP A 780 18.95 -39.47 -15.40
CA ASP A 780 18.14 -40.69 -15.46
C ASP A 780 18.91 -41.82 -16.15
N GLY A 781 19.51 -41.55 -17.31
CA GLY A 781 20.35 -42.52 -18.02
C GLY A 781 21.61 -42.91 -17.25
N TRP A 782 22.25 -41.95 -16.56
CA TRP A 782 23.44 -42.21 -15.75
C TRP A 782 23.11 -43.10 -14.54
N VAL A 783 22.01 -42.82 -13.85
CA VAL A 783 21.54 -43.63 -12.71
C VAL A 783 21.14 -45.03 -13.16
N ALA A 784 20.43 -45.15 -14.29
CA ALA A 784 20.08 -46.45 -14.86
C ALA A 784 21.33 -47.28 -15.15
N GLN A 785 22.31 -46.70 -15.84
CA GLN A 785 23.57 -47.37 -16.16
C GLN A 785 24.30 -47.85 -14.90
N ARG A 786 24.46 -46.99 -13.89
CA ARG A 786 25.17 -47.36 -12.65
C ARG A 786 24.48 -48.46 -11.85
N ASN A 787 23.15 -48.49 -11.82
CA ASN A 787 22.42 -49.57 -11.15
C ASN A 787 22.52 -50.88 -11.92
N ILE A 788 22.54 -50.85 -13.26
CA ILE A 788 22.73 -52.04 -14.09
C ILE A 788 24.16 -52.58 -13.94
N ASP A 789 25.18 -51.71 -13.97
CA ASP A 789 26.57 -52.09 -13.71
C ASP A 789 26.71 -52.76 -12.34
N ARG A 790 26.02 -52.21 -11.32
CA ARG A 790 25.97 -52.81 -9.97
C ARG A 790 25.24 -54.14 -9.96
N PHE A 791 24.17 -54.30 -10.73
CA PHE A 791 23.47 -55.58 -10.85
C PHE A 791 24.36 -56.66 -11.45
N GLN A 792 25.16 -56.34 -12.46
CA GLN A 792 26.13 -57.30 -13.03
C GLN A 792 27.15 -57.79 -12.00
N GLN A 793 27.46 -56.98 -10.97
CA GLN A 793 28.38 -57.35 -9.88
C GLN A 793 27.70 -58.05 -8.70
N THR A 794 26.47 -57.65 -8.36
CA THR A 794 25.80 -58.04 -7.09
C THR A 794 24.61 -58.98 -7.28
N GLY A 795 24.09 -59.10 -8.50
CA GLY A 795 22.87 -59.82 -8.83
C GLY A 795 21.57 -59.16 -8.33
N LYS A 796 21.62 -57.97 -7.72
CA LYS A 796 20.45 -57.27 -7.16
C LYS A 796 20.09 -56.04 -8.00
N LEU A 797 18.85 -55.98 -8.47
CA LEU A 797 18.30 -54.88 -9.27
C LEU A 797 16.94 -54.47 -8.72
N ASP A 798 16.75 -53.17 -8.50
CA ASP A 798 15.45 -52.57 -8.13
C ASP A 798 14.72 -52.20 -9.41
N THR A 799 13.88 -53.13 -9.87
CA THR A 799 13.21 -53.00 -11.16
C THR A 799 12.02 -52.06 -11.09
N TYR A 800 11.40 -51.89 -9.92
CA TYR A 800 10.39 -50.86 -9.68
C TYR A 800 10.96 -49.45 -9.85
N TYR A 801 12.11 -49.17 -9.22
CA TYR A 801 12.73 -47.85 -9.32
C TYR A 801 13.17 -47.50 -10.74
N LEU A 802 13.81 -48.45 -11.45
CA LEU A 802 14.22 -48.26 -12.84
C LEU A 802 13.02 -48.03 -13.78
N ALA A 803 11.89 -48.69 -13.53
CA ALA A 803 10.65 -48.47 -14.27
C ALA A 803 10.04 -47.08 -14.04
N GLY A 804 10.33 -46.43 -12.90
CA GLY A 804 9.91 -45.07 -12.60
C GLY A 804 10.83 -43.97 -13.16
N LEU A 805 11.97 -44.33 -13.77
CA LEU A 805 12.88 -43.34 -14.36
C LEU A 805 12.28 -42.70 -15.62
N GLY A 806 12.74 -41.47 -15.91
CA GLY A 806 12.33 -40.75 -17.11
C GLY A 806 12.75 -41.45 -18.41
N VAL A 807 12.13 -41.03 -19.52
CA VAL A 807 12.33 -41.59 -20.87
C VAL A 807 13.80 -41.58 -21.31
N ASP A 808 14.57 -40.62 -20.80
CA ASP A 808 16.00 -40.50 -21.07
C ASP A 808 16.85 -41.68 -20.53
N ALA A 809 16.29 -42.55 -19.67
CA ALA A 809 16.93 -43.77 -19.18
C ALA A 809 16.85 -44.97 -20.15
N THR A 810 15.86 -44.99 -21.04
CA THR A 810 15.57 -46.14 -21.92
C THR A 810 16.79 -46.64 -22.69
N PRO A 811 17.61 -45.78 -23.34
CA PRO A 811 18.79 -46.26 -24.07
C PRO A 811 19.80 -46.99 -23.18
N ALA A 812 19.98 -46.55 -21.92
CA ALA A 812 20.89 -47.19 -20.98
C ALA A 812 20.36 -48.55 -20.51
N ILE A 813 19.04 -48.65 -20.27
CA ILE A 813 18.38 -49.89 -19.85
C ILE A 813 18.47 -50.95 -20.96
N VAL A 814 18.11 -50.55 -22.19
CA VAL A 814 18.03 -51.44 -23.35
C VAL A 814 19.42 -51.88 -23.86
N ALA A 815 20.47 -51.12 -23.55
CA ALA A 815 21.85 -51.50 -23.85
C ALA A 815 22.49 -52.36 -22.76
N GLY A 816 22.08 -52.20 -21.51
CA GLY A 816 22.69 -52.87 -20.36
C GLY A 816 22.02 -54.18 -19.91
N LEU A 817 20.78 -54.43 -20.35
CA LEU A 817 19.99 -55.63 -20.02
C LEU A 817 19.60 -56.41 -21.28
N ASP A 818 19.39 -57.72 -21.14
CA ASP A 818 18.83 -58.56 -22.20
C ASP A 818 17.38 -58.16 -22.53
N GLU A 819 16.87 -58.47 -23.72
CA GLU A 819 15.54 -58.01 -24.17
C GLU A 819 14.41 -58.39 -23.21
N LYS A 820 14.39 -59.63 -22.69
CA LYS A 820 13.40 -60.08 -21.70
C LYS A 820 13.50 -59.34 -20.36
N GLN A 821 14.72 -58.99 -19.94
CA GLN A 821 14.99 -58.24 -18.71
C GLN A 821 14.60 -56.77 -18.88
N ALA A 822 14.96 -56.18 -20.01
CA ALA A 822 14.59 -54.83 -20.39
C ALA A 822 13.06 -54.69 -20.50
N ALA A 823 12.35 -55.69 -21.01
CA ALA A 823 10.88 -55.71 -21.08
C ALA A 823 10.20 -55.59 -19.71
N CYS A 824 10.83 -56.08 -18.64
CA CYS A 824 10.30 -55.96 -17.28
C CYS A 824 10.45 -54.56 -16.66
N VAL A 825 11.27 -53.70 -17.28
CA VAL A 825 11.68 -52.40 -16.72
C VAL A 825 11.25 -51.24 -17.60
N VAL A 826 11.36 -51.40 -18.93
CA VAL A 826 10.97 -50.37 -19.89
C VAL A 826 9.44 -50.34 -19.96
N THR A 827 8.84 -49.55 -19.08
CA THR A 827 7.40 -49.39 -18.95
C THR A 827 6.84 -48.23 -19.77
N TRP A 828 7.66 -47.62 -20.64
CA TRP A 828 7.27 -46.44 -21.40
C TRP A 828 6.14 -46.76 -22.40
N HIS A 829 4.89 -46.65 -21.92
CA HIS A 829 3.61 -46.61 -22.64
C HIS A 829 3.69 -46.94 -24.14
N MET A 830 4.02 -48.20 -24.47
CA MET A 830 4.11 -48.65 -25.87
C MET A 830 2.78 -48.48 -26.60
N GLU A 831 1.66 -48.50 -25.87
CA GLU A 831 0.32 -48.34 -26.45
C GLU A 831 0.01 -46.90 -26.92
N LYS A 832 0.77 -45.89 -26.47
CA LYS A 832 0.56 -44.48 -26.86
C LYS A 832 1.66 -43.90 -27.77
N SER A 833 2.65 -44.72 -28.14
CA SER A 833 3.89 -44.27 -28.78
C SER A 833 4.36 -45.15 -29.95
N SER A 834 3.49 -46.02 -30.47
CA SER A 834 3.78 -46.83 -31.67
C SER A 834 4.05 -45.99 -32.92
N ASP A 835 3.78 -44.68 -32.88
CA ASP A 835 4.08 -43.77 -33.97
C ASP A 835 5.36 -42.96 -33.70
N ARG A 836 6.32 -43.06 -34.61
CA ARG A 836 7.61 -42.31 -34.60
C ARG A 836 7.40 -40.79 -34.68
N SER A 837 6.19 -40.36 -35.01
CA SER A 837 5.87 -39.00 -35.42
C SER A 837 5.59 -38.08 -34.21
N ASP A 838 6.59 -37.88 -33.34
CA ASP A 838 6.66 -36.60 -32.62
C ASP A 838 6.60 -35.51 -33.72
N GLY A 839 5.50 -34.75 -33.77
CA GLY A 839 5.38 -33.63 -34.70
C GLY A 839 6.57 -32.69 -34.52
N VAL A 840 7.00 -31.97 -35.57
CA VAL A 840 8.23 -31.15 -35.55
C VAL A 840 8.31 -30.21 -34.33
N LEU A 841 7.17 -29.67 -33.90
CA LEU A 841 7.05 -28.77 -32.75
C LEU A 841 7.14 -29.47 -31.37
N GLU A 842 6.88 -30.77 -31.33
CA GLU A 842 6.96 -31.61 -30.13
C GLU A 842 8.29 -32.35 -30.05
N TRP A 843 9.12 -32.25 -31.08
CA TRP A 843 10.35 -33.01 -31.15
C TRP A 843 11.26 -32.77 -29.94
N ASN A 844 11.78 -33.88 -29.41
CA ASN A 844 12.70 -33.92 -28.29
C ASN A 844 13.73 -35.05 -28.50
N LEU A 845 15.01 -34.73 -28.28
CA LEU A 845 16.12 -35.63 -28.50
C LEU A 845 16.11 -36.86 -27.57
N GLY A 846 15.68 -36.68 -26.32
CA GLY A 846 15.58 -37.77 -25.34
C GLY A 846 14.59 -38.84 -25.78
N ARG A 847 13.40 -38.41 -26.21
CA ARG A 847 12.37 -39.30 -26.76
C ARG A 847 12.81 -39.96 -28.06
N ALA A 848 13.42 -39.21 -28.97
CA ALA A 848 13.93 -39.75 -30.23
C ALA A 848 14.96 -40.88 -30.00
N ARG A 849 15.91 -40.68 -29.06
CA ARG A 849 16.90 -41.71 -28.70
C ARG A 849 16.26 -42.93 -28.04
N ALA A 850 15.26 -42.73 -27.19
CA ALA A 850 14.53 -43.83 -26.57
C ALA A 850 13.80 -44.67 -27.62
N PHE A 851 13.11 -44.03 -28.57
CA PHE A 851 12.46 -44.71 -29.69
C PHE A 851 13.46 -45.52 -30.51
N ASP A 852 14.56 -44.89 -30.96
CA ASP A 852 15.61 -45.56 -31.74
C ASP A 852 16.22 -46.75 -30.99
N ALA A 853 16.36 -46.67 -29.66
CA ALA A 853 16.89 -47.77 -28.84
C ALA A 853 15.93 -48.98 -28.74
N THR A 854 14.62 -48.72 -28.77
CA THR A 854 13.59 -49.77 -28.71
C THR A 854 13.22 -50.35 -30.08
N GLN A 855 13.60 -49.68 -31.17
CA GLN A 855 13.21 -50.06 -32.52
C GLN A 855 13.74 -51.46 -32.89
N GLY A 856 12.82 -52.36 -33.27
CA GLY A 856 13.16 -53.72 -33.71
C GLY A 856 13.46 -54.72 -32.58
N LYS A 857 13.24 -54.35 -31.31
CA LYS A 857 13.36 -55.25 -30.15
C LYS A 857 12.00 -55.78 -29.70
N ASP A 858 11.96 -57.02 -29.23
CA ASP A 858 10.76 -57.58 -28.58
C ASP A 858 10.77 -57.23 -27.08
N LEU A 859 10.05 -56.16 -26.74
CA LEU A 859 9.93 -55.64 -25.37
C LEU A 859 8.59 -56.00 -24.72
N THR A 860 8.00 -57.14 -25.12
CA THR A 860 6.78 -57.65 -24.49
C THR A 860 7.10 -58.25 -23.11
N ALA A 861 6.50 -57.69 -22.05
CA ALA A 861 6.75 -58.15 -20.68
C ALA A 861 6.05 -59.49 -20.42
N ASP A 862 6.81 -60.51 -20.01
CA ASP A 862 6.28 -61.78 -19.50
C ASP A 862 6.12 -61.70 -17.97
N PRO A 863 4.89 -61.66 -17.43
CA PRO A 863 4.64 -61.55 -15.99
C PRO A 863 5.23 -62.68 -15.15
N ALA A 864 5.47 -63.86 -15.72
CA ALA A 864 6.10 -64.97 -15.01
C ALA A 864 7.61 -64.75 -14.86
N PHE A 865 8.26 -64.28 -15.92
CA PHE A 865 9.68 -63.94 -15.91
C PHE A 865 9.95 -62.71 -15.04
N CYS A 866 9.16 -61.64 -15.17
CA CYS A 866 9.38 -60.41 -14.41
C CYS A 866 9.26 -60.60 -12.89
N ARG A 867 8.37 -61.50 -12.42
CA ARG A 867 8.29 -61.87 -10.99
C ARG A 867 9.55 -62.55 -10.44
N GLN A 868 10.37 -63.14 -11.30
CA GLN A 868 11.60 -63.83 -10.92
C GLN A 868 12.85 -62.96 -11.12
N PHE A 869 12.70 -61.82 -11.78
CA PHE A 869 13.79 -60.91 -12.12
C PHE A 869 13.83 -59.72 -11.16
N GLY A 870 15.03 -59.33 -10.71
CA GLY A 870 15.22 -58.18 -9.83
C GLY A 870 14.50 -58.33 -8.48
N ASP A 871 13.61 -57.39 -8.19
CA ASP A 871 12.75 -57.36 -7.00
C ASP A 871 11.37 -58.01 -7.22
N GLY A 872 11.11 -58.54 -8.43
CA GLY A 872 9.86 -59.20 -8.79
C GLY A 872 8.75 -58.25 -9.26
N PHE A 873 9.07 -56.97 -9.54
CA PHE A 873 8.13 -56.02 -10.13
C PHE A 873 7.61 -56.50 -11.50
N VAL A 874 6.30 -56.38 -11.70
CA VAL A 874 5.64 -56.65 -12.98
C VAL A 874 4.98 -55.37 -13.47
N PRO A 875 5.30 -54.89 -14.68
CA PRO A 875 4.56 -53.78 -15.26
C PRO A 875 3.10 -54.19 -15.50
N THR A 876 2.17 -53.57 -14.78
CA THR A 876 0.74 -53.66 -15.11
C THR A 876 0.45 -52.66 -16.23
N GLY A 877 -0.22 -53.08 -17.31
CA GLY A 877 -0.49 -52.24 -18.48
C GLY A 877 -1.32 -50.97 -18.21
N SER A 878 -1.84 -50.79 -16.99
CA SER A 878 -2.55 -49.59 -16.53
C SER A 878 -1.63 -48.75 -15.63
N GLY A 879 -0.96 -47.76 -16.21
CA GLY A 879 0.01 -46.87 -15.55
C GLY A 879 -0.53 -45.96 -14.43
N SER A 880 -1.70 -46.24 -13.85
CA SER A 880 -2.26 -45.48 -12.72
C SER A 880 -1.74 -45.92 -11.35
N GLU A 881 -1.16 -47.12 -11.20
CA GLU A 881 -0.76 -47.67 -9.89
C GLU A 881 0.69 -47.37 -9.47
N ILE A 882 1.51 -46.75 -10.34
CA ILE A 882 2.94 -46.51 -10.07
C ILE A 882 3.17 -45.13 -9.40
N PHE A 883 2.17 -44.25 -9.39
CA PHE A 883 2.26 -42.89 -8.84
C PHE A 883 1.45 -42.64 -7.56
N ASP A 884 0.87 -43.69 -6.96
CA ASP A 884 0.20 -43.63 -5.64
C ASP A 884 1.16 -43.95 -4.48
#